data_AF-A0A399WXH3-F1
#
_entry.id   AF-A0A399WXH3-F1
#
_cell.length_a   1.000
_cell.length_b   1.000
_cell.length_c   1.000
_cell.angle_alpha   90.00
_cell.angle_beta   90.00
_cell.angle_gamma   90.00
#
_symmetry.space_group_name_H-M   'P 1'
#
loop_
_entity.id
_entity.type
_entity.pdbx_description
1 polymer ?
#
loop_
_entity_poly.entity_id
_entity_poly.type
_entity_poly.pdbx_seq_one_letter_code
_entity_poly.pdbx_strand_id
1 'polypeptide(L)'
;MFIKDTSFDSKRIDDHYIIEAYIPEEYNLEISGEGLQLASRNELRHPVGVVAARSLRYFSINGEDFNIFRIRDMVVWRLRHIYNSFSWWNAYVVNAEGERKYLPMLYIGEKFGTVTGNVDEADIVPSAFENDRCIVNEGCEGGAIFAVGYSERGGLFNAPDMYGAKTIVGNKYKGAGVSVIHGITKNLRLMAEHTLRAKGSEITPGNIHDEIKEMKIVILDRPRHAKLIKTIKELGAQLILVKDDDLTPTFATARKEIDLITGVGGIPEAILSAIIIEKLGGEMSLRILPADVAQDEKLSGKLSNWDLFRKNEIDILKNFKIVKPGTEKTGEKAWDTVWISKDLASGMDMVFTACVIKRTPWIRFPDGKDVPGVKLDPETGKVTVHVVRIANETFEIIPIIYTTAISECIKRYSAMEVVHEGIDGDLLIQLGESYAEFGMFQKAKECIQKARILKNSPEHFVQKCDSLYEYIEGLDDLTSKPIQTPEALIEHFKKVCRLGRRDDIWLKSKIMIKRFFEYLGDKNYHDRHYEAALACYREALQYSPQLNLYRKVNSIQMKDILEKYFHLTDKIYKEYHYKESRDLEKYKLEIALKVFYQSEGQVKSSCREPWLIFFRRTVLHGKRPSYKLVILIRLLRLYKKLNRAREDEISLFLKREFKMTEDEIACILRYKNEQKRFHSVGELYRVSGLSLEGLSKLLLPQVTIESQNELEDADIPLSISLVEVMEKRYKNMLDELKEGYRKEAQEHSYAMAEAYHYVGLALYDIGDDEGVKIYYEKALVKFQEIIEKFEGITPVHAQYRIGNLFEELALLYEKEQEEYNKKAIDAYTRIIDEQQSARLFGAIRELVSVKIDQARERVEYLKREWF
;
A
#
# COMPACT_ATOMS: atom_id res chain seq x y z
N MET A 1 -28.31 -31.65 6.62
CA MET A 1 -27.35 -32.37 7.50
C MET A 1 -26.01 -31.67 7.37
N PHE A 2 -25.20 -31.53 8.44
CA PHE A 2 -23.85 -30.98 8.28
C PHE A 2 -22.87 -32.08 7.88
N ILE A 3 -22.10 -31.85 6.82
CA ILE A 3 -21.03 -32.74 6.35
C ILE A 3 -19.68 -32.04 6.49
N LYS A 4 -18.60 -32.82 6.54
CA LYS A 4 -17.24 -32.28 6.57
C LYS A 4 -16.90 -31.69 5.20
N ASP A 5 -16.46 -30.43 5.17
CA ASP A 5 -15.98 -29.79 3.96
C ASP A 5 -14.54 -30.25 3.69
N THR A 6 -14.36 -31.09 2.68
CA THR A 6 -13.07 -31.69 2.32
C THR A 6 -12.13 -30.70 1.62
N SER A 7 -12.64 -29.53 1.22
CA SER A 7 -11.83 -28.47 0.61
C SER A 7 -11.03 -27.67 1.65
N PHE A 8 -11.41 -27.76 2.93
CA PHE A 8 -10.71 -27.12 4.04
C PHE A 8 -9.59 -27.99 4.61
N ASP A 9 -8.36 -27.48 4.59
CA ASP A 9 -7.19 -28.11 5.20
C ASP A 9 -6.43 -27.11 6.07
N SER A 10 -6.60 -27.24 7.39
CA SER A 10 -5.97 -26.40 8.41
C SER A 10 -4.43 -26.40 8.35
N LYS A 11 -3.82 -27.50 7.94
CA LYS A 11 -2.35 -27.61 7.81
C LYS A 11 -1.85 -26.83 6.59
N ARG A 12 -2.59 -26.85 5.48
CA ARG A 12 -2.23 -26.11 4.27
C ARG A 12 -2.33 -24.60 4.44
N ILE A 13 -3.29 -24.13 5.23
CA ILE A 13 -3.50 -22.69 5.50
C ILE A 13 -2.73 -22.15 6.71
N ASP A 14 -1.88 -22.99 7.33
CA ASP A 14 -1.08 -22.65 8.51
C ASP A 14 -1.91 -22.10 9.71
N ASP A 15 -3.08 -22.69 9.97
CA ASP A 15 -3.89 -22.40 11.16
C ASP A 15 -4.04 -23.63 12.05
N HIS A 16 -3.35 -23.64 13.18
CA HIS A 16 -3.42 -24.72 14.16
C HIS A 16 -4.60 -24.60 15.13
N TYR A 17 -5.38 -23.52 15.09
CA TYR A 17 -6.49 -23.28 16.01
C TYR A 17 -7.85 -23.62 15.41
N ILE A 18 -8.00 -23.55 14.08
CA ILE A 18 -9.17 -24.06 13.36
C ILE A 18 -8.79 -25.38 12.72
N ILE A 19 -9.51 -26.46 13.02
CA ILE A 19 -9.07 -27.84 12.73
C ILE A 19 -9.81 -28.41 11.52
N GLU A 20 -11.15 -28.41 11.55
CA GLU A 20 -12.01 -28.87 10.46
C GLU A 20 -13.14 -27.87 10.22
N ALA A 21 -13.72 -27.92 9.02
CA ALA A 21 -14.90 -27.17 8.63
C ALA A 21 -16.05 -28.12 8.30
N TYR A 22 -17.26 -27.73 8.67
CA TYR A 22 -18.49 -28.43 8.35
C TYR A 22 -19.50 -27.46 7.74
N ILE A 23 -20.13 -27.89 6.65
CA ILE A 23 -21.14 -27.13 5.92
C ILE A 23 -22.41 -27.96 5.78
N PRO A 24 -23.59 -27.34 5.61
CA PRO A 24 -24.79 -28.09 5.24
C PRO A 24 -24.58 -28.75 3.87
N GLU A 25 -25.00 -30.01 3.76
CA GLU A 25 -24.87 -30.83 2.55
C GLU A 25 -25.45 -30.15 1.31
N GLU A 26 -26.55 -29.42 1.46
CA GLU A 26 -27.19 -28.67 0.38
C GLU A 26 -26.32 -27.55 -0.23
N TYR A 27 -25.29 -27.09 0.49
CA TYR A 27 -24.33 -26.09 0.01
C TYR A 27 -23.00 -26.69 -0.43
N ASN A 28 -22.84 -28.01 -0.42
CA ASN A 28 -21.61 -28.64 -0.85
C ASN A 28 -21.46 -28.54 -2.38
N LEU A 29 -20.49 -27.76 -2.84
CA LEU A 29 -20.26 -27.56 -4.27
C LEU A 29 -19.39 -28.68 -4.84
N GLU A 30 -19.66 -29.06 -6.08
CA GLU A 30 -18.88 -30.03 -6.84
C GLU A 30 -18.24 -29.35 -8.06
N ILE A 31 -16.98 -29.67 -8.31
CA ILE A 31 -16.23 -29.22 -9.49
C ILE A 31 -16.41 -30.27 -10.59
N SER A 32 -16.95 -29.89 -11.74
CA SER A 32 -17.36 -30.84 -12.79
C SER A 32 -16.54 -30.77 -14.08
N GLY A 33 -15.52 -29.90 -14.14
CA GLY A 33 -14.67 -29.76 -15.33
C GLY A 33 -13.27 -29.18 -15.04
N GLU A 34 -12.59 -28.75 -16.10
CA GLU A 34 -11.31 -28.02 -16.03
C GLU A 34 -11.54 -26.50 -15.90
N GLY A 35 -10.51 -25.81 -15.41
CA GLY A 35 -10.46 -24.36 -15.26
C GLY A 35 -10.89 -23.83 -13.89
N LEU A 36 -10.95 -22.50 -13.73
CA LEU A 36 -11.17 -21.84 -12.43
C LEU A 36 -12.43 -22.35 -11.71
N GLN A 37 -13.58 -22.23 -12.39
CA GLN A 37 -14.90 -22.54 -11.85
C GLN A 37 -15.11 -21.93 -10.47
N LEU A 38 -14.81 -20.63 -10.31
CA LEU A 38 -14.84 -19.91 -9.03
C LEU A 38 -16.20 -20.09 -8.34
N ALA A 39 -17.29 -20.01 -9.09
CA ALA A 39 -18.64 -20.24 -8.58
C ALA A 39 -18.88 -21.67 -8.07
N SER A 40 -18.04 -22.66 -8.37
CA SER A 40 -18.19 -24.04 -7.88
C SER A 40 -17.16 -24.42 -6.81
N ARG A 41 -16.40 -23.46 -6.26
CA ARG A 41 -15.35 -23.69 -5.25
C ARG A 41 -15.85 -23.45 -3.84
N ASN A 42 -15.82 -24.49 -3.00
CA ASN A 42 -16.04 -24.34 -1.55
C ASN A 42 -14.91 -23.52 -0.90
N GLU A 43 -13.69 -23.61 -1.44
CA GLU A 43 -12.47 -22.99 -0.93
C GLU A 43 -12.61 -21.48 -0.70
N LEU A 44 -13.35 -20.77 -1.56
CA LEU A 44 -13.53 -19.31 -1.51
C LEU A 44 -14.37 -18.81 -0.33
N ARG A 45 -15.02 -19.72 0.41
CA ARG A 45 -15.78 -19.40 1.64
C ARG A 45 -14.86 -19.30 2.87
N HIS A 46 -13.75 -20.01 2.87
CA HIS A 46 -12.86 -20.10 4.02
C HIS A 46 -12.01 -18.85 4.30
N PRO A 47 -11.53 -18.07 3.30
CA PRO A 47 -10.83 -16.81 3.57
C PRO A 47 -11.61 -15.89 4.51
N VAL A 48 -12.87 -15.60 4.18
CA VAL A 48 -13.73 -14.72 4.99
C VAL A 48 -14.20 -15.41 6.29
N GLY A 49 -14.46 -16.72 6.25
CA GLY A 49 -14.93 -17.48 7.41
C GLY A 49 -13.85 -17.67 8.50
N VAL A 50 -12.62 -17.96 8.11
CA VAL A 50 -11.47 -18.07 9.03
C VAL A 50 -11.15 -16.71 9.63
N VAL A 51 -11.12 -15.65 8.82
CA VAL A 51 -10.95 -14.27 9.31
C VAL A 51 -12.00 -13.93 10.37
N ALA A 52 -13.26 -14.24 10.11
CA ALA A 52 -14.34 -14.00 11.05
C ALA A 52 -14.18 -14.84 12.33
N ALA A 53 -13.90 -16.13 12.24
CA ALA A 53 -13.67 -16.98 13.43
C ALA A 53 -12.50 -16.48 14.28
N ARG A 54 -11.40 -16.06 13.64
CA ARG A 54 -10.19 -15.55 14.31
C ARG A 54 -10.35 -14.10 14.80
N SER A 55 -11.40 -13.39 14.38
CA SER A 55 -11.68 -12.03 14.85
C SER A 55 -12.08 -11.97 16.33
N LEU A 56 -12.65 -13.05 16.89
CA LEU A 56 -13.19 -13.09 18.25
C LEU A 56 -12.22 -12.61 19.33
N ARG A 57 -10.92 -12.89 19.16
CA ARG A 57 -9.86 -12.45 20.07
C ARG A 57 -9.69 -10.92 20.18
N TYR A 58 -10.15 -10.17 19.18
CA TYR A 58 -9.96 -8.73 19.08
C TYR A 58 -11.20 -7.93 19.47
N PHE A 59 -12.32 -8.60 19.74
CA PHE A 59 -13.52 -7.94 20.24
C PHE A 59 -13.23 -7.24 21.55
N SER A 60 -13.70 -6.01 21.66
CA SER A 60 -13.43 -5.16 22.81
C SER A 60 -14.60 -4.21 23.05
N ILE A 61 -14.69 -3.73 24.29
CA ILE A 61 -15.67 -2.75 24.75
C ILE A 61 -15.02 -1.42 25.15
N ASN A 62 -13.71 -1.27 24.97
CA ASN A 62 -12.97 -0.10 25.44
C ASN A 62 -12.87 1.05 24.44
N GLY A 63 -13.30 0.84 23.18
CA GLY A 63 -13.30 1.86 22.13
C GLY A 63 -11.93 2.16 21.52
N GLU A 64 -10.90 1.36 21.81
CA GLU A 64 -9.52 1.66 21.42
C GLU A 64 -9.15 1.06 20.07
N ASP A 65 -8.64 1.90 19.16
CA ASP A 65 -8.31 1.52 17.79
C ASP A 65 -7.10 0.56 17.69
N PHE A 66 -6.37 0.30 18.78
CA PHE A 66 -5.23 -0.64 18.74
C PHE A 66 -5.67 -2.07 18.38
N ASN A 67 -6.87 -2.50 18.80
CA ASN A 67 -7.38 -3.81 18.39
C ASN A 67 -7.85 -3.82 16.93
N ILE A 68 -8.29 -2.68 16.38
CA ILE A 68 -8.54 -2.51 14.94
C ILE A 68 -7.22 -2.68 14.16
N PHE A 69 -6.14 -2.05 14.62
CA PHE A 69 -4.81 -2.24 14.03
C PHE A 69 -4.38 -3.72 14.05
N ARG A 70 -4.53 -4.40 15.19
CA ARG A 70 -4.16 -5.81 15.35
C ARG A 70 -4.99 -6.77 14.49
N ILE A 71 -6.30 -6.54 14.36
CA ILE A 71 -7.16 -7.41 13.56
C ILE A 71 -6.88 -7.23 12.06
N ARG A 72 -6.66 -6.00 11.59
CA ARG A 72 -6.27 -5.74 10.19
C ARG A 72 -4.97 -6.45 9.83
N ASP A 73 -3.95 -6.38 10.69
CA ASP A 73 -2.69 -7.13 10.53
C ASP A 73 -2.92 -8.65 10.45
N MET A 74 -3.79 -9.19 11.31
CA MET A 74 -4.14 -10.61 11.34
C MET A 74 -4.80 -11.06 10.04
N VAL A 75 -5.71 -10.26 9.51
CA VAL A 75 -6.44 -10.58 8.27
C VAL A 75 -5.52 -10.61 7.08
N VAL A 76 -4.65 -9.62 6.93
CA VAL A 76 -3.65 -9.57 5.85
C VAL A 76 -2.80 -10.85 5.86
N TRP A 77 -2.32 -11.22 7.05
CA TRP A 77 -1.52 -12.43 7.23
C TRP A 77 -2.33 -13.69 6.86
N ARG A 78 -3.58 -13.82 7.33
CA ARG A 78 -4.42 -15.02 7.09
C ARG A 78 -4.80 -15.19 5.64
N LEU A 79 -5.26 -14.13 4.97
CA LEU A 79 -5.61 -14.19 3.55
C LEU A 79 -4.43 -14.67 2.72
N ARG A 80 -3.24 -14.14 2.96
CA ARG A 80 -2.03 -14.55 2.24
C ARG A 80 -1.72 -16.03 2.40
N HIS A 81 -1.81 -16.59 3.61
CA HIS A 81 -1.55 -18.01 3.83
C HIS A 81 -2.63 -18.88 3.17
N ILE A 82 -3.90 -18.50 3.32
CA ILE A 82 -5.02 -19.22 2.71
C ILE A 82 -4.92 -19.20 1.18
N TYR A 83 -4.75 -18.04 0.56
CA TYR A 83 -4.70 -17.94 -0.91
C TYR A 83 -3.46 -18.60 -1.51
N ASN A 84 -2.30 -18.55 -0.85
CA ASN A 84 -1.12 -19.29 -1.29
C ASN A 84 -1.30 -20.80 -1.17
N SER A 85 -2.11 -21.27 -0.23
CA SER A 85 -2.38 -22.70 -0.09
C SER A 85 -3.17 -23.30 -1.26
N PHE A 86 -3.84 -22.48 -2.07
CA PHE A 86 -4.63 -22.93 -3.20
C PHE A 86 -3.72 -23.32 -4.37
N SER A 87 -3.88 -24.56 -4.83
CA SER A 87 -3.05 -25.18 -5.86
C SER A 87 -3.76 -25.31 -7.22
N TRP A 88 -4.81 -24.52 -7.45
CA TRP A 88 -5.65 -24.61 -8.65
C TRP A 88 -5.78 -23.27 -9.41
N TRP A 89 -5.12 -22.21 -8.94
CA TRP A 89 -5.19 -20.88 -9.56
C TRP A 89 -3.87 -20.12 -9.50
N ASN A 90 -3.79 -19.06 -10.32
CA ASN A 90 -2.94 -17.90 -10.09
C ASN A 90 -3.82 -16.67 -9.89
N ALA A 91 -3.88 -16.13 -8.67
CA ALA A 91 -4.73 -14.97 -8.37
C ALA A 91 -3.92 -13.69 -8.23
N TYR A 92 -4.47 -12.57 -8.67
CA TYR A 92 -3.83 -11.26 -8.57
C TYR A 92 -4.73 -10.26 -7.87
N VAL A 93 -4.18 -9.51 -6.92
CA VAL A 93 -4.89 -8.37 -6.34
C VAL A 93 -5.03 -7.29 -7.41
N VAL A 94 -6.24 -6.89 -7.76
CA VAL A 94 -6.47 -5.79 -8.73
C VAL A 94 -6.95 -4.50 -8.05
N ASN A 95 -7.40 -4.61 -6.81
CA ASN A 95 -7.70 -3.46 -5.96
C ASN A 95 -7.68 -3.91 -4.49
N ALA A 96 -7.24 -3.07 -3.57
CA ALA A 96 -7.24 -3.35 -2.14
C ALA A 96 -7.28 -2.06 -1.32
N GLU A 97 -7.95 -2.10 -0.17
CA GLU A 97 -7.95 -0.99 0.78
C GLU A 97 -6.56 -0.85 1.45
N GLY A 98 -5.97 0.35 1.46
CA GLY A 98 -4.83 0.69 2.32
C GLY A 98 -3.43 0.52 1.71
N GLU A 99 -3.31 0.33 0.40
CA GLU A 99 -2.04 0.24 -0.32
C GLU A 99 -1.16 1.50 -0.12
N ARG A 100 -1.78 2.66 0.12
CA ARG A 100 -1.07 3.95 0.12
C ARG A 100 -0.04 4.16 1.22
N LYS A 101 0.02 3.40 2.33
CA LYS A 101 1.02 3.70 3.40
C LYS A 101 1.63 2.56 4.22
N TYR A 102 0.97 1.42 4.48
CA TYR A 102 1.45 0.53 5.57
C TYR A 102 1.31 -0.98 5.37
N LEU A 103 0.71 -1.46 4.29
CA LEU A 103 0.52 -2.90 4.09
C LEU A 103 1.70 -3.50 3.31
N PRO A 104 2.57 -4.32 3.93
CA PRO A 104 3.64 -5.02 3.21
C PRO A 104 3.14 -6.19 2.33
N MET A 105 1.84 -6.48 2.38
CA MET A 105 1.18 -7.63 1.75
C MET A 105 -0.26 -7.23 1.37
N LEU A 106 -0.87 -7.92 0.40
CA LEU A 106 -2.09 -7.58 -0.34
C LEU A 106 -1.99 -6.29 -1.17
N TYR A 107 -0.81 -5.99 -1.73
CA TYR A 107 -0.64 -4.82 -2.63
C TYR A 107 -1.20 -5.11 -4.02
N ILE A 108 -1.54 -4.06 -4.80
CA ILE A 108 -2.10 -4.24 -6.14
C ILE A 108 -1.05 -4.87 -7.07
N GLY A 109 -1.42 -5.96 -7.72
CA GLY A 109 -0.54 -6.79 -8.53
C GLY A 109 0.12 -7.93 -7.76
N GLU A 110 -0.09 -8.05 -6.44
CA GLU A 110 0.40 -9.21 -5.69
C GLU A 110 -0.24 -10.49 -6.21
N LYS A 111 0.61 -11.50 -6.44
CA LYS A 111 0.22 -12.81 -6.95
C LYS A 111 0.10 -13.83 -5.81
N PHE A 112 -0.96 -14.63 -5.83
CA PHE A 112 -1.21 -15.75 -4.93
C PHE A 112 -1.40 -17.07 -5.68
N GLY A 113 -1.24 -18.16 -4.94
CA GLY A 113 -1.33 -19.54 -5.41
C GLY A 113 0.04 -20.21 -5.43
N THR A 114 0.03 -21.54 -5.41
CA THR A 114 1.26 -22.38 -5.38
C THR A 114 1.61 -23.01 -6.72
N VAL A 115 0.82 -22.76 -7.77
CA VAL A 115 0.97 -23.47 -9.04
C VAL A 115 2.11 -22.90 -9.88
N THR A 116 2.97 -23.79 -10.36
CA THR A 116 3.96 -23.48 -11.39
C THR A 116 3.46 -23.99 -12.74
N GLY A 117 3.30 -23.11 -13.73
CA GLY A 117 2.85 -23.46 -15.08
C GLY A 117 1.72 -22.55 -15.59
N ASN A 118 1.21 -22.87 -16.79
CA ASN A 118 0.10 -22.14 -17.40
C ASN A 118 -1.21 -22.68 -16.79
N VAL A 119 -1.74 -21.95 -15.82
CA VAL A 119 -3.06 -22.21 -15.21
C VAL A 119 -3.89 -20.95 -15.30
N ASP A 120 -5.20 -21.12 -15.25
CA ASP A 120 -6.12 -19.99 -15.31
C ASP A 120 -5.84 -18.97 -14.22
N GLU A 121 -5.99 -17.71 -14.62
CA GLU A 121 -5.71 -16.55 -13.78
C GLU A 121 -7.00 -15.93 -13.26
N ALA A 122 -6.97 -15.50 -12.01
CA ALA A 122 -8.09 -14.85 -11.34
C ALA A 122 -7.70 -13.46 -10.83
N ASP A 123 -8.69 -12.59 -10.72
CA ASP A 123 -8.59 -11.30 -10.04
C ASP A 123 -9.23 -11.39 -8.66
N ILE A 124 -8.63 -10.71 -7.68
CA ILE A 124 -9.17 -10.58 -6.33
C ILE A 124 -9.24 -9.12 -5.90
N VAL A 125 -10.34 -8.78 -5.23
CA VAL A 125 -10.54 -7.49 -4.56
C VAL A 125 -10.91 -7.73 -3.11
N PRO A 126 -9.94 -7.74 -2.18
CA PRO A 126 -10.23 -7.74 -0.75
C PRO A 126 -10.70 -6.34 -0.28
N SER A 127 -11.89 -6.24 0.33
CA SER A 127 -12.29 -5.06 1.12
C SER A 127 -12.09 -5.35 2.61
N ALA A 128 -11.14 -4.65 3.21
CA ALA A 128 -10.47 -5.08 4.43
C ALA A 128 -11.17 -4.64 5.73
N PHE A 129 -12.47 -4.94 5.83
CA PHE A 129 -13.43 -4.67 6.92
C PHE A 129 -14.35 -3.47 6.68
N GLU A 130 -15.65 -3.75 6.59
CA GLU A 130 -16.67 -2.72 6.75
C GLU A 130 -16.97 -2.53 8.23
N ASN A 131 -16.87 -1.29 8.70
CA ASN A 131 -17.20 -0.88 10.07
C ASN A 131 -16.47 -1.69 11.16
N ASP A 132 -15.16 -1.89 11.01
CA ASP A 132 -14.30 -2.53 12.02
C ASP A 132 -14.36 -1.89 13.42
N ARG A 133 -14.72 -0.61 13.53
CA ARG A 133 -15.00 0.06 14.81
C ARG A 133 -16.03 -0.66 15.66
N CYS A 134 -16.98 -1.35 15.04
CA CYS A 134 -17.98 -2.14 15.74
C CYS A 134 -17.40 -3.33 16.51
N ILE A 135 -16.16 -3.72 16.23
CA ILE A 135 -15.41 -4.77 16.95
C ILE A 135 -14.90 -4.26 18.30
N VAL A 136 -14.53 -2.97 18.39
CA VAL A 136 -13.94 -2.38 19.60
C VAL A 136 -14.90 -1.48 20.39
N ASN A 137 -16.08 -1.21 19.84
CA ASN A 137 -17.10 -0.37 20.46
C ASN A 137 -18.44 -1.13 20.52
N GLU A 138 -18.89 -1.44 21.73
CA GLU A 138 -20.15 -2.15 21.96
C GLU A 138 -21.36 -1.35 21.46
N GLY A 139 -21.34 -0.03 21.70
CA GLY A 139 -22.40 0.91 21.30
C GLY A 139 -22.40 1.28 19.81
N CYS A 140 -21.49 0.73 19.02
CA CYS A 140 -21.49 0.93 17.57
C CYS A 140 -22.68 0.20 16.92
N GLU A 141 -23.50 0.97 16.19
CA GLU A 141 -24.60 0.50 15.36
C GLU A 141 -24.10 0.11 13.94
N GLY A 142 -24.80 -0.79 13.25
CA GLY A 142 -24.52 -1.13 11.84
C GLY A 142 -23.80 -2.47 11.59
N GLY A 143 -23.15 -3.06 12.60
CA GLY A 143 -22.47 -4.36 12.48
C GLY A 143 -21.08 -4.26 11.85
N ALA A 144 -20.43 -5.41 11.63
CA ALA A 144 -19.10 -5.48 11.02
C ALA A 144 -19.02 -6.70 10.10
N ILE A 145 -18.47 -6.53 8.90
CA ILE A 145 -18.26 -7.63 7.95
C ILE A 145 -16.86 -7.58 7.36
N PHE A 146 -16.42 -8.70 6.81
CA PHE A 146 -15.22 -8.76 5.98
C PHE A 146 -15.57 -9.38 4.63
N ALA A 147 -15.18 -8.75 3.51
CA ALA A 147 -15.67 -9.10 2.17
C ALA A 147 -14.54 -9.20 1.14
N VAL A 148 -14.72 -10.10 0.17
CA VAL A 148 -13.80 -10.30 -0.96
C VAL A 148 -14.59 -10.59 -2.24
N GLY A 149 -14.17 -9.97 -3.33
CA GLY A 149 -14.62 -10.24 -4.68
C GLY A 149 -13.59 -11.05 -5.47
N TYR A 150 -14.07 -11.96 -6.32
CA TYR A 150 -13.27 -12.80 -7.20
C TYR A 150 -13.89 -12.79 -8.60
N SER A 151 -13.04 -12.89 -9.62
CA SER A 151 -13.45 -13.14 -11.00
C SER A 151 -12.30 -13.80 -11.75
N GLU A 152 -12.57 -14.34 -12.93
CA GLU A 152 -11.52 -14.57 -13.92
C GLU A 152 -10.73 -13.29 -14.22
N ARG A 153 -9.49 -13.45 -14.70
CA ARG A 153 -8.58 -12.35 -15.02
C ARG A 153 -9.20 -11.34 -15.99
N GLY A 154 -9.17 -10.06 -15.60
CA GLY A 154 -9.77 -8.94 -16.34
C GLY A 154 -11.25 -8.74 -16.06
N GLY A 155 -11.87 -9.59 -15.22
CA GLY A 155 -13.29 -9.50 -14.89
C GLY A 155 -13.63 -8.46 -13.83
N LEU A 156 -12.65 -7.96 -13.06
CA LEU A 156 -12.81 -6.90 -12.08
C LEU A 156 -11.98 -5.67 -12.45
N PHE A 157 -12.51 -4.49 -12.12
CA PHE A 157 -11.85 -3.23 -12.46
C PHE A 157 -10.56 -3.04 -11.69
N ASN A 158 -9.46 -3.08 -12.45
CA ASN A 158 -8.13 -2.78 -11.95
C ASN A 158 -7.96 -1.27 -11.83
N ALA A 159 -7.89 -0.77 -10.60
CA ALA A 159 -7.84 0.65 -10.31
C ALA A 159 -6.97 0.93 -9.09
N PRO A 160 -6.45 2.15 -8.96
CA PRO A 160 -5.68 2.49 -7.78
C PRO A 160 -6.55 2.57 -6.53
N ASP A 161 -5.92 2.40 -5.36
CA ASP A 161 -6.52 2.72 -4.05
C ASP A 161 -6.79 4.23 -3.96
N MET A 162 -8.00 4.64 -4.35
CA MET A 162 -8.48 6.01 -4.40
C MET A 162 -9.93 6.10 -3.93
N TYR A 163 -10.37 7.33 -3.68
CA TYR A 163 -11.78 7.61 -3.43
C TYR A 163 -12.53 7.78 -4.76
N GLY A 164 -13.81 7.43 -4.75
CA GLY A 164 -14.74 7.71 -5.83
C GLY A 164 -16.08 8.20 -5.31
N ALA A 165 -16.70 9.11 -6.05
CA ALA A 165 -18.12 9.39 -5.88
C ALA A 165 -18.93 8.27 -6.52
N LYS A 166 -19.91 7.71 -5.82
CA LYS A 166 -20.78 6.65 -6.33
C LYS A 166 -22.26 6.98 -6.17
N THR A 167 -23.08 6.46 -7.07
CA THR A 167 -24.53 6.37 -6.94
C THR A 167 -24.97 4.95 -7.25
N ILE A 168 -25.76 4.33 -6.38
CA ILE A 168 -26.28 2.97 -6.56
C ILE A 168 -27.79 2.99 -6.35
N VAL A 169 -28.52 2.39 -7.28
CA VAL A 169 -29.97 2.19 -7.18
C VAL A 169 -30.32 0.73 -7.44
N GLY A 170 -31.36 0.24 -6.76
CA GLY A 170 -31.89 -1.11 -7.02
C GLY A 170 -32.78 -1.17 -8.28
N ASN A 171 -33.28 -2.37 -8.60
CA ASN A 171 -34.12 -2.63 -9.77
C ASN A 171 -35.33 -1.69 -9.94
N LYS A 172 -35.87 -1.13 -8.85
CA LYS A 172 -36.99 -0.16 -8.89
C LYS A 172 -36.70 1.08 -9.74
N TYR A 173 -35.44 1.52 -9.83
CA TYR A 173 -35.03 2.74 -10.56
C TYR A 173 -34.05 2.46 -11.69
N LYS A 174 -33.89 1.19 -12.08
CA LYS A 174 -33.10 0.82 -13.25
C LYS A 174 -33.69 1.50 -14.49
N GLY A 175 -32.86 2.19 -15.27
CA GLY A 175 -33.29 2.97 -16.44
C GLY A 175 -33.82 4.38 -16.13
N ALA A 176 -33.83 4.81 -14.86
CA ALA A 176 -34.25 6.16 -14.50
C ALA A 176 -33.24 7.25 -14.93
N GLY A 177 -32.01 6.87 -15.30
CA GLY A 177 -30.95 7.81 -15.70
C GLY A 177 -30.23 8.47 -14.52
N VAL A 178 -30.24 7.83 -13.35
CA VAL A 178 -29.50 8.28 -12.17
C VAL A 178 -28.00 8.21 -12.46
N SER A 179 -27.27 9.26 -12.11
CA SER A 179 -25.82 9.30 -12.36
C SER A 179 -25.08 10.17 -11.34
N VAL A 180 -23.84 9.80 -11.06
CA VAL A 180 -22.93 10.50 -10.14
C VAL A 180 -22.60 11.92 -10.60
N ILE A 181 -22.66 12.21 -11.91
CA ILE A 181 -22.39 13.55 -12.44
C ILE A 181 -23.57 14.50 -12.29
N HIS A 182 -24.76 13.99 -11.94
CA HIS A 182 -25.92 14.81 -11.68
C HIS A 182 -25.94 15.30 -10.23
N GLY A 183 -26.37 16.55 -10.02
CA GLY A 183 -26.71 17.02 -8.69
C GLY A 183 -27.85 16.19 -8.09
N ILE A 184 -27.84 16.02 -6.76
CA ILE A 184 -28.78 15.15 -6.06
C ILE A 184 -30.25 15.49 -6.34
N THR A 185 -30.60 16.78 -6.44
CA THR A 185 -31.96 17.24 -6.81
C THR A 185 -32.43 16.66 -8.14
N LYS A 186 -31.54 16.60 -9.14
CA LYS A 186 -31.85 16.02 -10.45
C LYS A 186 -32.05 14.52 -10.35
N ASN A 187 -31.16 13.80 -9.65
CA ASN A 187 -31.29 12.36 -9.47
C ASN A 187 -32.59 11.97 -8.78
N LEU A 188 -32.96 12.63 -7.67
CA LEU A 188 -34.21 12.33 -6.96
C LEU A 188 -35.45 12.66 -7.80
N ARG A 189 -35.41 13.75 -8.58
CA ARG A 189 -36.47 14.06 -9.54
C ARG A 189 -36.62 12.98 -10.62
N LEU A 190 -35.51 12.51 -11.21
CA LEU A 190 -35.52 11.44 -12.22
C LEU A 190 -36.13 10.15 -11.65
N MET A 191 -35.75 9.78 -10.43
CA MET A 191 -36.31 8.62 -9.72
C MET A 191 -37.82 8.77 -9.46
N ALA A 192 -38.27 9.97 -9.08
CA ALA A 192 -39.68 10.27 -8.84
C ALA A 192 -40.49 10.19 -10.13
N GLU A 193 -40.02 10.85 -11.20
CA GLU A 193 -40.64 10.79 -12.52
C GLU A 193 -40.71 9.35 -13.06
N HIS A 194 -39.66 8.56 -12.86
CA HIS A 194 -39.65 7.14 -13.24
C HIS A 194 -40.75 6.35 -12.51
N THR A 195 -40.89 6.57 -11.22
CA THR A 195 -41.93 5.92 -10.40
C THR A 195 -43.33 6.34 -10.81
N LEU A 196 -43.57 7.63 -11.05
CA LEU A 196 -44.87 8.14 -11.50
C LEU A 196 -45.26 7.60 -12.88
N ARG A 197 -44.30 7.52 -13.82
CA ARG A 197 -44.54 6.91 -15.15
C ARG A 197 -44.91 5.44 -15.04
N ALA A 198 -44.19 4.68 -14.20
CA ALA A 198 -44.51 3.27 -13.96
C ALA A 198 -45.90 3.08 -13.33
N LYS A 199 -46.37 4.05 -12.53
CA LYS A 199 -47.72 4.09 -11.94
C LYS A 199 -48.80 4.66 -12.90
N GLY A 200 -48.43 5.15 -14.08
CA GLY A 200 -49.36 5.85 -14.99
C GLY A 200 -49.93 7.17 -14.42
N SER A 201 -49.24 7.76 -13.44
CA SER A 201 -49.68 8.97 -12.74
C SER A 201 -49.22 10.25 -13.44
N GLU A 202 -49.96 11.34 -13.27
CA GLU A 202 -49.58 12.65 -13.80
C GLU A 202 -48.30 13.17 -13.13
N ILE A 203 -47.37 13.69 -13.94
CA ILE A 203 -46.11 14.25 -13.49
C ILE A 203 -46.31 15.73 -13.19
N THR A 204 -46.59 16.05 -11.92
CA THR A 204 -46.69 17.43 -11.42
C THR A 204 -45.60 17.70 -10.37
N PRO A 205 -45.22 18.96 -10.11
CA PRO A 205 -44.26 19.29 -9.06
C PRO A 205 -44.66 18.78 -7.67
N GLY A 206 -45.96 18.75 -7.36
CA GLY A 206 -46.48 18.21 -6.11
C GLY A 206 -46.23 16.70 -5.98
N ASN A 207 -46.63 15.92 -6.99
CA ASN A 207 -46.44 14.48 -6.99
C ASN A 207 -44.95 14.09 -6.98
N ILE A 208 -44.09 14.84 -7.68
CA ILE A 208 -42.64 14.64 -7.61
C ILE A 208 -42.13 14.82 -6.17
N HIS A 209 -42.55 15.90 -5.51
CA HIS A 209 -42.14 16.18 -4.14
C HIS A 209 -42.62 15.10 -3.16
N ASP A 210 -43.84 14.60 -3.34
CA ASP A 210 -44.40 13.54 -2.50
C ASP A 210 -43.68 12.20 -2.72
N GLU A 211 -43.34 11.83 -3.96
CA GLU A 211 -42.50 10.64 -4.20
C GLU A 211 -41.10 10.78 -3.60
N ILE A 212 -40.49 11.98 -3.64
CA ILE A 212 -39.17 12.23 -3.04
C ILE A 212 -39.20 12.02 -1.52
N LYS A 213 -40.28 12.40 -0.82
CA LYS A 213 -40.41 12.20 0.64
C LYS A 213 -40.40 10.73 1.06
N GLU A 214 -40.86 9.85 0.18
CA GLU A 214 -40.89 8.41 0.42
C GLU A 214 -39.54 7.73 0.13
N MET A 215 -38.60 8.42 -0.53
CA MET A 215 -37.30 7.85 -0.88
C MET A 215 -36.38 7.76 0.34
N LYS A 216 -35.76 6.59 0.50
CA LYS A 216 -34.74 6.32 1.52
C LYS A 216 -33.35 6.35 0.91
N ILE A 217 -32.51 7.25 1.42
CA ILE A 217 -31.18 7.57 0.88
C ILE A 217 -30.11 7.27 1.92
N VAL A 218 -29.14 6.43 1.57
CA VAL A 218 -27.99 6.10 2.42
C VAL A 218 -26.77 6.92 2.01
N ILE A 219 -26.08 7.48 3.00
CA ILE A 219 -24.84 8.24 2.83
C ILE A 219 -23.90 8.08 4.03
N LEU A 220 -22.59 8.09 3.77
CA LEU A 220 -21.58 8.13 4.84
C LEU A 220 -21.65 9.46 5.61
N ASP A 221 -21.67 9.40 6.94
CA ASP A 221 -21.62 10.56 7.82
C ASP A 221 -20.18 11.08 7.95
N ARG A 222 -19.84 11.99 7.04
CA ARG A 222 -18.51 12.57 6.91
C ARG A 222 -18.60 14.07 6.68
N PRO A 223 -17.62 14.86 7.16
CA PRO A 223 -17.59 16.31 6.91
C PRO A 223 -17.71 16.67 5.42
N ARG A 224 -17.08 15.88 4.53
CA ARG A 224 -17.16 16.02 3.07
C ARG A 224 -18.56 15.89 2.46
N HIS A 225 -19.54 15.37 3.20
CA HIS A 225 -20.92 15.15 2.73
C HIS A 225 -21.93 16.15 3.29
N ALA A 226 -21.50 17.15 4.08
CA ALA A 226 -22.41 18.04 4.82
C ALA A 226 -23.44 18.75 3.92
N LYS A 227 -23.03 19.28 2.76
CA LYS A 227 -23.97 19.91 1.81
C LYS A 227 -24.88 18.91 1.09
N LEU A 228 -24.39 17.73 0.75
CA LEU A 228 -25.21 16.69 0.15
C LEU A 228 -26.32 16.26 1.12
N ILE A 229 -25.95 16.02 2.38
CA ILE A 229 -26.87 15.75 3.50
C ILE A 229 -27.89 16.87 3.66
N LYS A 230 -27.44 18.13 3.71
CA LYS A 230 -28.33 19.29 3.85
C LYS A 230 -29.34 19.37 2.70
N THR A 231 -28.87 19.22 1.46
CA THR A 231 -29.73 19.30 0.26
C THR A 231 -30.78 18.19 0.26
N ILE A 232 -30.41 16.96 0.64
CA ILE A 232 -31.36 15.85 0.73
C ILE A 232 -32.45 16.14 1.78
N LYS A 233 -32.07 16.64 2.96
CA LYS A 233 -33.01 17.02 4.02
C LYS A 233 -33.98 18.12 3.57
N GLU A 234 -33.48 19.13 2.85
CA GLU A 234 -34.30 20.22 2.31
C GLU A 234 -35.32 19.75 1.25
N LEU A 235 -34.98 18.71 0.49
CA LEU A 235 -35.89 18.09 -0.48
C LEU A 235 -36.95 17.19 0.18
N GLY A 236 -36.79 16.83 1.45
CA GLY A 236 -37.75 16.08 2.25
C GLY A 236 -37.58 14.55 2.22
N ALA A 237 -36.57 14.01 1.54
CA ALA A 237 -36.31 12.57 1.49
C ALA A 237 -35.80 12.02 2.83
N GLN A 238 -36.03 10.73 3.08
CA GLN A 238 -35.60 10.04 4.30
C GLN A 238 -34.10 9.73 4.22
N LEU A 239 -33.33 10.30 5.14
CA LEU A 239 -31.87 10.16 5.17
C LEU A 239 -31.43 9.12 6.20
N ILE A 240 -30.58 8.18 5.78
CA ILE A 240 -29.94 7.19 6.64
C ILE A 240 -28.43 7.43 6.61
N LEU A 241 -27.89 7.84 7.76
CA LEU A 241 -26.47 8.14 7.93
C LEU A 241 -25.74 6.89 8.44
N VAL A 242 -24.74 6.43 7.69
CA VAL A 242 -23.86 5.31 8.08
C VAL A 242 -22.47 5.85 8.40
N LYS A 243 -21.79 5.31 9.41
CA LYS A 243 -20.45 5.82 9.79
C LYS A 243 -19.39 5.34 8.82
N ASP A 244 -19.22 4.02 8.72
CA ASP A 244 -18.04 3.39 8.11
C ASP A 244 -18.41 2.25 7.14
N ASP A 245 -19.69 2.13 6.73
CA ASP A 245 -20.19 1.03 5.89
C ASP A 245 -21.01 1.58 4.71
N ASP A 246 -20.41 1.57 3.51
CA ASP A 246 -21.08 1.96 2.27
C ASP A 246 -21.13 0.84 1.22
N LEU A 247 -20.82 -0.38 1.66
CA LEU A 247 -20.92 -1.61 0.88
C LEU A 247 -22.21 -2.36 1.20
N THR A 248 -22.43 -2.74 2.46
CA THR A 248 -23.55 -3.64 2.82
C THR A 248 -24.95 -3.06 2.58
N PRO A 249 -25.19 -1.73 2.61
CA PRO A 249 -26.49 -1.18 2.21
C PRO A 249 -26.91 -1.56 0.78
N THR A 250 -25.97 -2.00 -0.07
CA THR A 250 -26.24 -2.48 -1.44
C THR A 250 -27.13 -3.74 -1.45
N PHE A 251 -27.07 -4.59 -0.42
CA PHE A 251 -28.02 -5.71 -0.28
C PHE A 251 -29.46 -5.21 -0.09
N ALA A 252 -29.64 -4.09 0.62
CA ALA A 252 -30.95 -3.51 0.88
C ALA A 252 -31.55 -2.83 -0.36
N THR A 253 -30.74 -2.37 -1.32
CA THR A 253 -31.25 -1.84 -2.60
C THR A 253 -31.85 -2.96 -3.46
N ALA A 254 -31.25 -4.16 -3.47
CA ALA A 254 -31.81 -5.32 -4.17
C ALA A 254 -33.17 -5.75 -3.57
N ARG A 255 -33.34 -5.61 -2.24
CA ARG A 255 -34.60 -5.88 -1.52
C ARG A 255 -35.64 -4.75 -1.59
N LYS A 256 -35.34 -3.65 -2.29
CA LYS A 256 -36.21 -2.45 -2.38
C LYS A 256 -36.49 -1.77 -1.03
N GLU A 257 -35.62 -1.95 -0.05
CA GLU A 257 -35.71 -1.29 1.26
C GLU A 257 -35.04 0.09 1.27
N ILE A 258 -34.05 0.28 0.38
CA ILE A 258 -33.31 1.52 0.14
C ILE A 258 -33.46 1.89 -1.33
N ASP A 259 -33.66 3.18 -1.61
CA ASP A 259 -33.88 3.69 -2.96
C ASP A 259 -32.57 4.17 -3.61
N LEU A 260 -31.66 4.78 -2.85
CA LEU A 260 -30.39 5.33 -3.35
C LEU A 260 -29.28 5.23 -2.30
N ILE A 261 -28.09 4.79 -2.73
CA ILE A 261 -26.83 5.00 -1.99
C ILE A 261 -26.04 6.04 -2.77
N THR A 262 -25.55 7.10 -2.11
CA THR A 262 -24.81 8.17 -2.78
C THR A 262 -23.76 8.83 -1.89
N GLY A 263 -22.68 9.33 -2.50
CA GLY A 263 -21.61 10.05 -1.81
C GLY A 263 -20.23 9.59 -2.26
N VAL A 264 -19.21 9.91 -1.46
CA VAL A 264 -17.80 9.61 -1.69
C VAL A 264 -17.31 8.54 -0.71
N GLY A 265 -16.85 7.42 -1.28
CA GLY A 265 -16.33 6.23 -0.61
C GLY A 265 -15.10 5.65 -1.32
N GLY A 266 -14.59 4.52 -0.84
CA GLY A 266 -13.47 3.83 -1.47
C GLY A 266 -13.87 3.12 -2.76
N ILE A 267 -12.89 2.94 -3.66
CA ILE A 267 -13.07 2.16 -4.89
C ILE A 267 -13.18 0.64 -4.65
N PRO A 268 -12.43 0.00 -3.72
CA PRO A 268 -12.60 -1.44 -3.45
C PRO A 268 -14.07 -1.79 -3.15
N GLU A 269 -14.71 -1.03 -2.26
CA GLU A 269 -16.10 -1.17 -1.85
C GLU A 269 -17.04 -0.94 -3.03
N ALA A 270 -16.72 0.00 -3.92
CA ALA A 270 -17.49 0.25 -5.14
C ALA A 270 -17.45 -0.94 -6.11
N ILE A 271 -16.30 -1.60 -6.27
CA ILE A 271 -16.18 -2.80 -7.12
C ILE A 271 -17.00 -3.95 -6.51
N LEU A 272 -16.93 -4.14 -5.20
CA LEU A 272 -17.74 -5.14 -4.52
C LEU A 272 -19.26 -4.86 -4.63
N SER A 273 -19.68 -3.61 -4.45
CA SER A 273 -21.05 -3.19 -4.74
C SER A 273 -21.45 -3.47 -6.18
N ALA A 274 -20.55 -3.28 -7.14
CA ALA A 274 -20.82 -3.59 -8.55
C ALA A 274 -21.07 -5.09 -8.78
N ILE A 275 -20.30 -5.99 -8.15
CA ILE A 275 -20.58 -7.44 -8.21
C ILE A 275 -21.99 -7.75 -7.69
N ILE A 276 -22.37 -7.14 -6.55
CA ILE A 276 -23.72 -7.31 -5.97
C ILE A 276 -24.79 -6.81 -6.95
N ILE A 277 -24.61 -5.64 -7.55
CA ILE A 277 -25.58 -5.03 -8.47
C ILE A 277 -25.69 -5.78 -9.80
N GLU A 278 -24.59 -6.26 -10.36
CA GLU A 278 -24.63 -7.04 -11.60
C GLU A 278 -25.34 -8.38 -11.39
N LYS A 279 -25.20 -9.01 -10.21
CA LYS A 279 -25.82 -10.31 -9.93
C LYS A 279 -27.23 -10.22 -9.34
N LEU A 280 -27.55 -9.19 -8.55
CA LEU A 280 -28.87 -9.03 -7.89
C LEU A 280 -29.77 -7.98 -8.57
N GLY A 281 -29.20 -7.21 -9.49
CA GLY A 281 -29.88 -6.21 -10.30
C GLY A 281 -29.94 -4.81 -9.67
N GLY A 282 -29.86 -3.81 -10.55
CA GLY A 282 -29.86 -2.40 -10.23
C GLY A 282 -29.06 -1.63 -11.28
N GLU A 283 -28.65 -0.42 -10.93
CA GLU A 283 -27.71 0.39 -11.70
C GLU A 283 -26.75 1.09 -10.74
N MET A 284 -25.49 1.22 -11.16
CA MET A 284 -24.48 1.94 -10.43
C MET A 284 -23.71 2.86 -11.38
N SER A 285 -23.29 4.01 -10.87
CA SER A 285 -22.27 4.82 -11.53
C SER A 285 -21.23 5.31 -10.52
N LEU A 286 -19.98 5.40 -10.95
CA LEU A 286 -18.81 5.79 -10.17
C LEU A 286 -17.98 6.82 -10.94
N ARG A 287 -17.40 7.78 -10.22
CA ARG A 287 -16.37 8.69 -10.74
C ARG A 287 -15.23 8.78 -9.75
N ILE A 288 -14.01 8.49 -10.21
CA ILE A 288 -12.78 8.55 -9.41
C ILE A 288 -12.47 10.01 -9.04
N LEU A 289 -12.00 10.26 -7.82
CA LEU A 289 -11.72 11.60 -7.31
C LEU A 289 -10.25 11.76 -6.86
N PRO A 290 -9.66 12.96 -7.03
CA PRO A 290 -8.43 13.32 -6.32
C PRO A 290 -8.64 13.22 -4.80
N ALA A 291 -7.65 12.77 -4.04
CA ALA A 291 -7.80 12.60 -2.60
C ALA A 291 -8.20 13.90 -1.88
N ASP A 292 -7.60 15.03 -2.27
CA ASP A 292 -7.91 16.33 -1.63
C ASP A 292 -9.35 16.78 -1.99
N VAL A 293 -9.82 16.48 -3.20
CA VAL A 293 -11.21 16.73 -3.63
C VAL A 293 -12.20 15.81 -2.92
N ALA A 294 -11.80 14.57 -2.67
CA ALA A 294 -12.59 13.62 -1.91
C ALA A 294 -12.72 14.01 -0.44
N GLN A 295 -11.80 14.81 0.11
CA GLN A 295 -11.80 15.22 1.51
C GLN A 295 -12.42 16.61 1.75
N ASP A 296 -12.40 17.51 0.76
CA ASP A 296 -12.95 18.86 0.88
C ASP A 296 -14.16 19.09 -0.05
N GLU A 297 -15.32 19.30 0.57
CA GLU A 297 -16.58 19.60 -0.09
C GLU A 297 -16.51 20.80 -1.04
N LYS A 298 -15.69 21.82 -0.72
CA LYS A 298 -15.54 23.03 -1.54
C LYS A 298 -14.87 22.73 -2.88
N LEU A 299 -14.09 21.66 -2.94
CA LEU A 299 -13.37 21.24 -4.13
C LEU A 299 -14.18 20.24 -4.96
N SER A 300 -15.18 19.57 -4.38
CA SER A 300 -16.07 18.63 -5.08
C SER A 300 -16.91 19.28 -6.18
N GLY A 301 -17.04 20.61 -6.23
CA GLY A 301 -17.64 21.35 -7.35
C GLY A 301 -16.70 21.65 -8.53
N LYS A 302 -15.40 21.33 -8.40
CA LYS A 302 -14.34 21.61 -9.39
C LYS A 302 -13.89 20.33 -10.13
N LEU A 303 -14.79 19.36 -10.25
CA LEU A 303 -14.56 18.04 -10.84
C LEU A 303 -14.15 18.05 -12.32
N SER A 304 -14.14 19.19 -13.00
CA SER A 304 -13.60 19.28 -14.37
C SER A 304 -12.09 19.56 -14.42
N ASN A 305 -11.44 19.79 -13.28
CA ASN A 305 -10.05 20.23 -13.24
C ASN A 305 -9.06 19.11 -12.90
N TRP A 306 -8.47 18.52 -13.94
CA TRP A 306 -7.39 17.52 -13.85
C TRP A 306 -6.19 17.99 -13.00
N ASP A 307 -5.92 19.29 -12.94
CA ASP A 307 -4.76 19.84 -12.25
C ASP A 307 -4.89 19.81 -10.71
N LEU A 308 -6.04 19.34 -10.18
CA LEU A 308 -6.24 19.11 -8.75
C LEU A 308 -5.58 17.82 -8.25
N PHE A 309 -5.21 16.90 -9.15
CA PHE A 309 -4.45 15.73 -8.74
C PHE A 309 -3.02 16.12 -8.38
N ARG A 310 -2.53 15.63 -7.24
CA ARG A 310 -1.09 15.65 -6.99
C ARG A 310 -0.38 14.80 -8.03
N LYS A 311 0.84 15.17 -8.37
CA LYS A 311 1.64 14.46 -9.39
C LYS A 311 1.71 12.95 -9.15
N ASN A 312 1.90 12.52 -7.91
CA ASN A 312 1.91 11.09 -7.57
C ASN A 312 0.57 10.40 -7.85
N GLU A 313 -0.56 11.09 -7.71
CA GLU A 313 -1.88 10.55 -8.02
C GLU A 313 -2.11 10.47 -9.53
N ILE A 314 -1.64 11.45 -10.29
CA ILE A 314 -1.63 11.40 -11.77
C ILE A 314 -0.81 10.20 -12.24
N ASP A 315 0.40 10.05 -11.69
CA ASP A 315 1.30 8.99 -12.12
C ASP A 315 0.74 7.61 -11.77
N ILE A 316 0.05 7.49 -10.64
CA ILE A 316 -0.71 6.29 -10.29
C ILE A 316 -1.82 6.04 -11.32
N LEU A 317 -2.67 7.02 -11.63
CA LEU A 317 -3.78 6.86 -12.60
C LEU A 317 -3.28 6.41 -13.98
N LYS A 318 -2.14 6.94 -14.45
CA LYS A 318 -1.53 6.54 -15.72
C LYS A 318 -1.16 5.05 -15.75
N ASN A 319 -0.66 4.49 -14.64
CA ASN A 319 -0.35 3.06 -14.54
C ASN A 319 -1.59 2.17 -14.75
N PHE A 320 -2.79 2.70 -14.48
CA PHE A 320 -4.07 2.03 -14.72
C PHE A 320 -4.73 2.46 -16.03
N LYS A 321 -3.98 3.09 -16.95
CA LYS A 321 -4.46 3.61 -18.24
C LYS A 321 -5.58 4.65 -18.11
N ILE A 322 -5.59 5.38 -16.99
CA ILE A 322 -6.51 6.50 -16.75
C ILE A 322 -5.75 7.81 -16.95
N VAL A 323 -6.18 8.62 -17.92
CA VAL A 323 -5.41 9.78 -18.40
C VAL A 323 -6.22 11.08 -18.36
N LYS A 324 -5.56 12.18 -18.72
CA LYS A 324 -6.19 13.50 -18.79
C LYS A 324 -7.30 13.49 -19.86
N PRO A 325 -8.47 14.08 -19.57
CA PRO A 325 -9.54 14.19 -20.56
C PRO A 325 -9.06 14.83 -21.87
N GLY A 326 -9.37 14.20 -23.00
CA GLY A 326 -8.99 14.63 -24.35
C GLY A 326 -7.58 14.23 -24.80
N THR A 327 -6.89 13.38 -24.04
CA THR A 327 -5.54 12.86 -24.37
C THR A 327 -5.48 11.35 -24.53
N GLU A 328 -6.65 10.69 -24.54
CA GLU A 328 -6.80 9.24 -24.52
C GLU A 328 -6.26 8.59 -25.81
N LYS A 329 -5.38 7.59 -25.64
CA LYS A 329 -5.00 6.67 -26.72
C LYS A 329 -5.86 5.40 -26.68
N THR A 330 -5.73 4.56 -27.71
CA THR A 330 -6.44 3.27 -27.78
C THR A 330 -6.18 2.44 -26.52
N GLY A 331 -7.25 2.07 -25.81
CA GLY A 331 -7.19 1.29 -24.56
C GLY A 331 -7.01 2.11 -23.29
N GLU A 332 -6.90 3.44 -23.39
CA GLU A 332 -6.93 4.37 -22.25
C GLU A 332 -8.34 4.92 -22.03
N LYS A 333 -8.58 5.41 -20.82
CA LYS A 333 -9.85 6.03 -20.43
C LYS A 333 -9.60 7.41 -19.84
N ALA A 334 -10.48 8.35 -20.17
CA ALA A 334 -10.50 9.67 -19.58
C ALA A 334 -10.73 9.53 -18.07
N TRP A 335 -10.06 10.33 -17.26
CA TRP A 335 -10.32 10.31 -15.82
C TRP A 335 -11.76 10.68 -15.45
N ASP A 336 -12.36 11.61 -16.19
CA ASP A 336 -13.73 12.03 -15.98
C ASP A 336 -14.77 11.04 -16.52
N THR A 337 -14.32 9.87 -16.99
CA THR A 337 -15.17 8.73 -17.33
C THR A 337 -16.08 8.41 -16.14
N VAL A 338 -17.37 8.27 -16.45
CA VAL A 338 -18.35 7.73 -15.53
C VAL A 338 -18.39 6.22 -15.75
N TRP A 339 -17.92 5.48 -14.76
CA TRP A 339 -17.87 4.03 -14.79
C TRP A 339 -19.20 3.47 -14.32
N ILE A 340 -19.81 2.57 -15.08
CA ILE A 340 -21.02 1.86 -14.65
C ILE A 340 -20.67 0.54 -13.97
N SER A 341 -21.63 -0.11 -13.30
CA SER A 341 -21.40 -1.41 -12.64
C SER A 341 -20.71 -2.44 -13.54
N LYS A 342 -21.12 -2.52 -14.82
CA LYS A 342 -20.51 -3.42 -15.81
C LYS A 342 -19.08 -3.06 -16.20
N ASP A 343 -18.64 -1.80 -16.04
CA ASP A 343 -17.22 -1.45 -16.22
C ASP A 343 -16.40 -1.84 -14.98
N LEU A 344 -17.05 -1.91 -13.80
CA LEU A 344 -16.42 -2.23 -12.52
C LEU A 344 -16.29 -3.74 -12.28
N ALA A 345 -17.27 -4.50 -12.76
CA ALA A 345 -17.40 -5.94 -12.59
C ALA A 345 -18.05 -6.55 -13.84
N SER A 346 -17.24 -7.07 -14.77
CA SER A 346 -17.67 -7.56 -16.09
C SER A 346 -17.52 -9.07 -16.28
N GLY A 347 -16.92 -9.77 -15.32
CA GLY A 347 -16.63 -11.18 -15.45
C GLY A 347 -17.88 -12.08 -15.55
N MET A 348 -17.72 -13.20 -16.23
CA MET A 348 -18.73 -14.25 -16.31
C MET A 348 -18.78 -15.05 -15.01
N ASP A 349 -17.62 -15.42 -14.47
CA ASP A 349 -17.47 -16.27 -13.28
C ASP A 349 -17.10 -15.43 -12.04
N MET A 350 -17.94 -14.44 -11.74
CA MET A 350 -17.78 -13.57 -10.58
C MET A 350 -18.35 -14.19 -9.31
N VAL A 351 -17.57 -14.12 -8.23
CA VAL A 351 -17.98 -14.55 -6.89
C VAL A 351 -17.73 -13.42 -5.90
N PHE A 352 -18.74 -13.12 -5.09
CA PHE A 352 -18.58 -12.30 -3.89
C PHE A 352 -18.72 -13.20 -2.66
N THR A 353 -17.79 -13.10 -1.72
CA THR A 353 -17.95 -13.68 -0.39
C THR A 353 -17.77 -12.64 0.70
N ALA A 354 -18.61 -12.70 1.72
CA ALA A 354 -18.43 -11.91 2.94
C ALA A 354 -18.80 -12.72 4.16
N CYS A 355 -18.20 -12.42 5.31
CA CYS A 355 -18.61 -13.04 6.56
C CYS A 355 -19.11 -12.00 7.55
N VAL A 356 -20.24 -12.30 8.19
CA VAL A 356 -20.84 -11.43 9.21
C VAL A 356 -20.10 -11.65 10.54
N ILE A 357 -19.29 -10.66 10.93
CA ILE A 357 -18.46 -10.71 12.13
C ILE A 357 -19.28 -10.24 13.33
N LYS A 358 -19.90 -9.07 13.21
CA LYS A 358 -20.92 -8.56 14.14
C LYS A 358 -22.21 -8.33 13.36
N ARG A 359 -23.35 -8.69 13.95
CA ARG A 359 -24.69 -8.56 13.36
C ARG A 359 -24.87 -7.20 12.68
N THR A 360 -25.27 -7.20 11.42
CA THR A 360 -25.60 -6.01 10.64
C THR A 360 -27.08 -6.02 10.21
N PRO A 361 -27.79 -4.88 10.21
CA PRO A 361 -29.18 -4.82 9.75
C PRO A 361 -29.32 -4.98 8.22
N TRP A 362 -28.22 -4.84 7.47
CA TRP A 362 -28.22 -4.82 6.02
C TRP A 362 -28.31 -6.22 5.40
N ILE A 363 -27.94 -7.26 6.15
CA ILE A 363 -27.91 -8.65 5.69
C ILE A 363 -28.86 -9.49 6.54
N ARG A 364 -29.88 -10.07 5.91
CA ARG A 364 -30.93 -10.86 6.58
C ARG A 364 -31.19 -12.16 5.84
N PHE A 365 -31.63 -13.16 6.59
CA PHE A 365 -32.20 -14.38 6.04
C PHE A 365 -33.48 -14.07 5.24
N PRO A 366 -33.93 -15.00 4.37
CA PRO A 366 -35.18 -14.85 3.62
C PRO A 366 -36.43 -14.65 4.50
N ASP A 367 -36.40 -15.11 5.76
CA ASP A 367 -37.48 -14.91 6.74
C ASP A 367 -37.46 -13.52 7.40
N GLY A 368 -36.53 -12.64 7.01
CA GLY A 368 -36.37 -11.29 7.52
C GLY A 368 -35.56 -11.17 8.81
N LYS A 369 -35.07 -12.27 9.39
CA LYS A 369 -34.20 -12.20 10.58
C LYS A 369 -32.79 -11.76 10.19
N ASP A 370 -32.19 -10.91 11.02
CA ASP A 370 -30.80 -10.51 10.87
C ASP A 370 -29.86 -11.72 11.00
N VAL A 371 -28.81 -11.74 10.19
CA VAL A 371 -27.77 -12.77 10.28
C VAL A 371 -26.93 -12.53 11.54
N PRO A 372 -26.78 -13.53 12.44
CA PRO A 372 -26.00 -13.37 13.64
C PRO A 372 -24.51 -13.25 13.31
N GLY A 373 -23.78 -12.54 14.18
CA GLY A 373 -22.32 -12.51 14.12
C GLY A 373 -21.68 -13.85 14.49
N VAL A 374 -20.36 -13.85 14.55
CA VAL A 374 -19.57 -15.04 14.90
C VAL A 374 -19.91 -15.50 16.30
N LYS A 375 -20.12 -16.81 16.49
CA LYS A 375 -20.45 -17.41 17.78
C LYS A 375 -19.52 -18.58 18.08
N LEU A 376 -18.82 -18.52 19.22
CA LEU A 376 -18.10 -19.65 19.81
C LEU A 376 -18.97 -20.29 20.89
N ASP A 377 -19.21 -21.59 20.80
CA ASP A 377 -19.71 -22.39 21.91
C ASP A 377 -18.52 -22.83 22.78
N PRO A 378 -18.41 -22.32 24.01
CA PRO A 378 -17.24 -22.56 24.83
C PRO A 378 -17.27 -23.92 25.54
N GLU A 379 -18.32 -24.72 25.42
CA GLU A 379 -18.38 -26.10 25.95
C GLU A 379 -18.00 -27.12 24.88
N THR A 380 -18.29 -26.83 23.60
CA THR A 380 -17.93 -27.73 22.49
C THR A 380 -16.68 -27.25 21.74
N GLY A 381 -16.27 -26.00 21.93
CA GLY A 381 -15.19 -25.35 21.18
C GLY A 381 -15.54 -25.04 19.73
N LYS A 382 -16.79 -25.24 19.31
CA LYS A 382 -17.20 -25.01 17.91
C LYS A 382 -17.46 -23.54 17.65
N VAL A 383 -16.95 -23.03 16.54
CA VAL A 383 -17.22 -21.67 16.06
C VAL A 383 -18.18 -21.74 14.88
N THR A 384 -19.31 -21.05 14.99
CA THR A 384 -20.26 -20.88 13.89
C THR A 384 -20.09 -19.49 13.28
N VAL A 385 -19.91 -19.46 11.96
CA VAL A 385 -19.87 -18.23 11.16
C VAL A 385 -20.92 -18.30 10.06
N HIS A 386 -21.33 -17.14 9.54
CA HIS A 386 -22.25 -17.05 8.40
C HIS A 386 -21.55 -16.37 7.23
N VAL A 387 -21.32 -17.14 6.16
CA VAL A 387 -20.74 -16.64 4.92
C VAL A 387 -21.85 -16.28 3.96
N VAL A 388 -21.94 -15.00 3.62
CA VAL A 388 -22.74 -14.49 2.52
C VAL A 388 -21.99 -14.76 1.24
N ARG A 389 -22.65 -15.37 0.26
CA ARG A 389 -22.08 -15.70 -1.04
C ARG A 389 -23.01 -15.24 -2.15
N ILE A 390 -22.44 -14.60 -3.17
CA ILE A 390 -23.14 -14.33 -4.43
C ILE A 390 -22.33 -14.91 -5.58
N ALA A 391 -22.96 -15.76 -6.39
CA ALA A 391 -22.41 -16.33 -7.62
C ALA A 391 -23.56 -16.84 -8.50
N ASN A 392 -23.39 -16.92 -9.83
CA ASN A 392 -24.40 -17.49 -10.75
C ASN A 392 -25.86 -16.98 -10.51
N GLU A 393 -26.01 -15.71 -10.10
CA GLU A 393 -27.28 -15.06 -9.72
C GLU A 393 -27.93 -15.54 -8.41
N THR A 394 -27.27 -16.42 -7.65
CA THR A 394 -27.74 -16.85 -6.33
C THR A 394 -27.19 -15.94 -5.22
N PHE A 395 -28.03 -15.64 -4.23
CA PHE A 395 -27.64 -15.05 -2.96
C PHE A 395 -27.85 -16.08 -1.86
N GLU A 396 -26.79 -16.44 -1.15
CA GLU A 396 -26.78 -17.50 -0.16
C GLU A 396 -26.20 -17.00 1.17
N ILE A 397 -26.77 -17.46 2.28
CA ILE A 397 -26.20 -17.26 3.62
C ILE A 397 -25.90 -18.64 4.19
N ILE A 398 -24.62 -18.99 4.20
CA ILE A 398 -24.14 -20.34 4.46
C ILE A 398 -23.57 -20.40 5.88
N PRO A 399 -24.19 -21.15 6.81
CA PRO A 399 -23.60 -21.39 8.11
C PRO A 399 -22.42 -22.37 7.98
N ILE A 400 -21.25 -21.98 8.46
CA ILE A 400 -20.08 -22.86 8.54
C ILE A 400 -19.75 -23.10 10.00
N ILE A 401 -19.60 -24.37 10.37
CA ILE A 401 -19.18 -24.79 11.71
C ILE A 401 -17.72 -25.20 11.64
N TYR A 402 -16.84 -24.42 12.25
CA TYR A 402 -15.45 -24.78 12.45
C TYR A 402 -15.28 -25.52 13.79
N THR A 403 -14.63 -26.68 13.77
CA THR A 403 -14.06 -27.27 14.99
C THR A 403 -12.72 -26.61 15.26
N THR A 404 -12.38 -26.45 16.54
CA THR A 404 -11.17 -25.74 16.94
C THR A 404 -10.27 -26.59 17.81
N ALA A 405 -9.06 -26.09 18.11
CA ALA A 405 -8.17 -26.70 19.09
C ALA A 405 -8.85 -26.84 20.48
N ILE A 406 -9.82 -25.98 20.82
CA ILE A 406 -10.66 -26.13 22.02
C ILE A 406 -11.45 -27.43 21.95
N SER A 407 -12.09 -27.72 20.80
CA SER A 407 -12.87 -28.95 20.61
C SER A 407 -12.02 -30.21 20.79
N GLU A 408 -10.79 -30.21 20.29
CA GLU A 408 -9.86 -31.33 20.46
C GLU A 408 -9.40 -31.49 21.92
N CYS A 409 -9.04 -30.38 22.56
CA CYS A 409 -8.61 -30.37 23.96
C CYS A 409 -9.72 -30.86 24.89
N ILE A 410 -10.96 -30.40 24.71
CA ILE A 410 -12.12 -30.83 25.51
C ILE A 410 -12.37 -32.33 25.33
N LYS A 411 -12.34 -32.86 24.09
CA LYS A 411 -12.49 -34.31 23.84
C LYS A 411 -11.44 -35.14 24.59
N ARG A 412 -10.17 -34.72 24.53
CA ARG A 412 -9.06 -35.40 25.23
C ARG A 412 -9.22 -35.32 26.74
N TYR A 413 -9.61 -34.15 27.24
CA TYR A 413 -9.82 -33.91 28.67
C TYR A 413 -10.96 -34.79 29.22
N SER A 414 -12.09 -34.86 28.54
CA SER A 414 -13.21 -35.73 28.92
C SER A 414 -12.85 -37.22 28.87
N ALA A 415 -12.02 -37.64 27.91
CA ALA A 415 -11.56 -39.03 27.84
C ALA A 415 -10.70 -39.40 29.06
N MET A 416 -9.84 -38.50 29.54
CA MET A 416 -9.00 -38.71 30.73
C MET A 416 -9.83 -38.79 32.02
N GLU A 417 -10.87 -37.97 32.17
CA GLU A 417 -11.77 -38.03 33.33
C GLU A 417 -12.49 -39.38 33.45
N VAL A 418 -12.85 -40.00 32.32
CA VAL A 418 -13.51 -41.32 32.27
C VAL A 418 -12.55 -42.45 32.66
N VAL A 419 -11.25 -42.33 32.36
CA VAL A 419 -10.24 -43.37 32.64
C VAL A 419 -9.64 -43.21 34.05
N HIS A 420 -10.03 -42.19 34.83
CA HIS A 420 -9.44 -41.83 36.13
C HIS A 420 -7.92 -41.60 36.10
N GLU A 421 -7.38 -41.25 34.93
CA GLU A 421 -6.01 -40.75 34.83
C GLU A 421 -5.96 -39.32 35.38
N GLY A 422 -4.88 -38.99 36.11
CA GLY A 422 -4.72 -37.64 36.67
C GLY A 422 -4.73 -36.58 35.57
N ILE A 423 -5.39 -35.45 35.83
CA ILE A 423 -5.52 -34.35 34.86
C ILE A 423 -4.13 -33.88 34.40
N ASP A 424 -3.90 -33.94 33.08
CA ASP A 424 -2.67 -33.47 32.44
C ASP A 424 -2.60 -31.93 32.45
N GLY A 425 -1.57 -31.39 33.12
CA GLY A 425 -1.33 -29.95 33.20
C GLY A 425 -1.00 -29.30 31.85
N ASP A 426 -0.32 -30.01 30.95
CA ASP A 426 -0.01 -29.47 29.62
C ASP A 426 -1.26 -29.39 28.75
N LEU A 427 -2.21 -30.34 28.90
CA LEU A 427 -3.50 -30.27 28.23
C LEU A 427 -4.34 -29.07 28.71
N LEU A 428 -4.32 -28.77 30.02
CA LEU A 428 -4.97 -27.57 30.56
C LEU A 428 -4.32 -26.29 30.03
N ILE A 429 -2.99 -26.25 29.88
CA ILE A 429 -2.29 -25.13 29.26
C ILE A 429 -2.74 -24.96 27.79
N GLN A 430 -2.72 -26.04 27.00
CA GLN A 430 -3.15 -26.01 25.59
C GLN A 430 -4.60 -25.54 25.44
N LEU A 431 -5.49 -25.99 26.33
CA LEU A 431 -6.88 -25.55 26.37
C LEU A 431 -6.98 -24.05 26.71
N GLY A 432 -6.19 -23.58 27.70
CA GLY A 432 -6.12 -22.17 28.08
C GLY A 432 -5.62 -21.27 26.94
N GLU A 433 -4.52 -21.65 26.30
CA GLU A 433 -3.99 -20.95 25.12
C GLU A 433 -5.01 -20.90 23.98
N SER A 434 -5.70 -22.02 23.73
CA SER A 434 -6.75 -22.10 22.70
C SER A 434 -7.92 -21.17 23.01
N TYR A 435 -8.40 -21.14 24.26
CA TYR A 435 -9.45 -20.19 24.69
C TYR A 435 -9.01 -18.73 24.48
N ALA A 436 -7.79 -18.38 24.87
CA ALA A 436 -7.26 -17.03 24.70
C ALA A 436 -7.19 -16.61 23.21
N GLU A 437 -6.92 -17.57 22.32
CA GLU A 437 -6.86 -17.35 20.88
C GLU A 437 -8.22 -17.10 20.22
N PHE A 438 -9.32 -17.34 20.94
CA PHE A 438 -10.69 -16.98 20.53
C PHE A 438 -11.35 -15.98 21.50
N GLY A 439 -10.57 -15.23 22.28
CA GLY A 439 -11.08 -14.15 23.14
C GLY A 439 -11.78 -14.60 24.43
N MET A 440 -11.72 -15.89 24.77
CA MET A 440 -12.30 -16.44 26.01
C MET A 440 -11.32 -16.31 27.17
N PHE A 441 -10.88 -15.08 27.48
CA PHE A 441 -9.77 -14.84 28.41
C PHE A 441 -10.06 -15.32 29.84
N GLN A 442 -11.29 -15.20 30.32
CA GLN A 442 -11.65 -15.68 31.66
C GLN A 442 -11.53 -17.22 31.77
N LYS A 443 -12.10 -17.96 30.82
CA LYS A 443 -11.95 -19.42 30.75
C LYS A 443 -10.49 -19.83 30.58
N ALA A 444 -9.73 -19.09 29.76
CA ALA A 444 -8.31 -19.30 29.58
C ALA A 444 -7.55 -19.19 30.92
N LYS A 445 -7.77 -18.11 31.68
CA LYS A 445 -7.17 -17.89 32.99
C LYS A 445 -7.52 -19.00 33.99
N GLU A 446 -8.76 -19.46 34.01
CA GLU A 446 -9.19 -20.58 34.86
C GLU A 446 -8.45 -21.88 34.53
N CYS A 447 -8.26 -22.20 33.24
CA CYS A 447 -7.47 -23.35 32.81
C CYS A 447 -6.01 -23.25 33.29
N ILE A 448 -5.38 -22.08 33.11
CA ILE A 448 -4.00 -21.86 33.55
C ILE A 448 -3.86 -21.95 35.08
N GLN A 449 -4.82 -21.41 35.83
CA GLN A 449 -4.85 -21.51 37.29
C GLN A 449 -5.02 -22.96 37.76
N LYS A 450 -5.90 -23.73 37.12
CA LYS A 450 -6.07 -25.17 37.40
C LYS A 450 -4.78 -25.95 37.13
N ALA A 451 -4.09 -25.67 36.02
CA ALA A 451 -2.81 -26.28 35.70
C ALA A 451 -1.76 -25.96 36.78
N ARG A 452 -1.69 -24.70 37.21
CA ARG A 452 -0.73 -24.20 38.21
C ARG A 452 -0.82 -24.91 39.56
N ILE A 453 -2.02 -25.31 40.01
CA ILE A 453 -2.24 -25.94 41.33
C ILE A 453 -2.13 -27.47 41.32
N LEU A 454 -1.77 -28.09 40.19
CA LEU A 454 -1.56 -29.53 40.12
C LEU A 454 -0.41 -29.95 41.05
N LYS A 455 -0.70 -30.92 41.93
CA LYS A 455 0.25 -31.45 42.92
C LYS A 455 1.49 -32.01 42.20
N ASN A 456 2.67 -31.73 42.75
CA ASN A 456 3.99 -32.18 42.24
C ASN A 456 4.47 -31.51 40.93
N SER A 457 3.90 -30.37 40.53
CA SER A 457 4.38 -29.60 39.38
C SER A 457 5.79 -29.04 39.62
N PRO A 458 6.75 -29.20 38.69
CA PRO A 458 8.07 -28.59 38.80
C PRO A 458 7.99 -27.05 38.86
N GLU A 459 8.95 -26.40 39.51
CA GLU A 459 9.00 -24.93 39.61
C GLU A 459 8.93 -24.23 38.24
N HIS A 460 9.61 -24.80 37.23
CA HIS A 460 9.58 -24.26 35.86
C HIS A 460 8.17 -24.28 35.23
N PHE A 461 7.34 -25.26 35.58
CA PHE A 461 5.99 -25.40 35.07
C PHE A 461 5.08 -24.34 35.69
N VAL A 462 5.23 -24.10 37.00
CA VAL A 462 4.53 -23.01 37.70
C VAL A 462 4.90 -21.65 37.11
N GLN A 463 6.18 -21.40 36.83
CA GLN A 463 6.64 -20.17 36.18
C GLN A 463 6.05 -19.99 34.76
N LYS A 464 5.91 -21.08 33.99
CA LYS A 464 5.23 -21.08 32.68
C LYS A 464 3.76 -20.67 32.84
N CYS A 465 3.04 -21.25 33.81
CA CYS A 465 1.66 -20.88 34.11
C CYS A 465 1.54 -19.41 34.54
N ASP A 466 2.43 -18.92 35.41
CA ASP A 466 2.40 -17.53 35.87
C ASP A 466 2.63 -16.55 34.69
N SER A 467 3.55 -16.87 33.78
CA SER A 467 3.82 -16.08 32.58
C SER A 467 2.65 -16.09 31.60
N LEU A 468 2.02 -17.25 31.38
CA LEU A 468 0.83 -17.39 30.55
C LEU A 468 -0.35 -16.61 31.11
N TYR A 469 -0.59 -16.73 32.42
CA TYR A 469 -1.66 -16.02 33.09
C TYR A 469 -1.50 -14.51 32.92
N GLU A 470 -0.29 -13.98 33.16
CA GLU A 470 0.00 -12.56 33.00
C GLU A 470 -0.14 -12.08 31.55
N TYR A 471 0.25 -12.90 30.58
CA TYR A 471 0.07 -12.59 29.16
C TYR A 471 -1.41 -12.55 28.77
N ILE A 472 -2.21 -13.50 29.25
CA ILE A 472 -3.66 -13.56 29.01
C ILE A 472 -4.36 -12.40 29.72
N GLU A 473 -3.95 -12.04 30.93
CA GLU A 473 -4.46 -10.86 31.65
C GLU A 473 -4.21 -9.58 30.84
N GLY A 474 -3.01 -9.41 30.27
CA GLY A 474 -2.72 -8.28 29.39
C GLY A 474 -3.60 -8.25 28.13
N LEU A 475 -3.95 -9.41 27.57
CA LEU A 475 -4.89 -9.51 26.44
C LEU A 475 -6.33 -9.21 26.85
N ASP A 476 -6.75 -9.65 28.05
CA ASP A 476 -8.06 -9.36 28.61
C ASP A 476 -8.22 -7.85 28.83
N ASP A 477 -7.26 -7.22 29.48
CA ASP A 477 -7.24 -5.77 29.73
C ASP A 477 -7.29 -4.95 28.45
N LEU A 478 -6.61 -5.41 27.39
CA LEU A 478 -6.68 -4.86 26.04
C LEU A 478 -8.10 -4.89 25.43
N THR A 479 -8.99 -5.72 25.94
CA THR A 479 -10.36 -5.87 25.43
C THR A 479 -11.43 -5.34 26.36
N SER A 480 -11.23 -5.37 27.68
CA SER A 480 -12.27 -5.10 28.68
C SER A 480 -12.11 -3.77 29.41
N LYS A 481 -10.90 -3.19 29.50
CA LYS A 481 -10.64 -1.96 30.26
C LYS A 481 -10.44 -0.75 29.34
N PRO A 482 -11.09 0.42 29.61
CA PRO A 482 -10.71 1.70 29.01
C PRO A 482 -9.23 1.98 29.27
N ILE A 483 -8.46 2.30 28.23
CA ILE A 483 -7.03 2.58 28.41
C ILE A 483 -6.90 3.91 29.17
N GLN A 484 -6.51 3.83 30.45
CA GLN A 484 -6.23 5.04 31.24
C GLN A 484 -4.88 5.66 30.86
N THR A 485 -3.86 4.82 30.64
CA THR A 485 -2.54 5.22 30.09
C THR A 485 -1.97 4.10 29.22
N PRO A 486 -1.29 4.44 28.11
CA PRO A 486 -0.56 3.48 27.29
C PRO A 486 0.40 2.56 28.06
N GLU A 487 1.04 3.09 29.10
CA GLU A 487 2.05 2.40 29.88
C GLU A 487 1.46 1.29 30.76
N ALA A 488 0.27 1.50 31.32
CA ALA A 488 -0.42 0.51 32.16
C ALA A 488 -0.77 -0.76 31.36
N LEU A 489 -1.20 -0.58 30.11
CA LEU A 489 -1.58 -1.66 29.21
C LEU A 489 -0.39 -2.59 28.89
N ILE A 490 0.79 -1.99 28.71
CA ILE A 490 1.96 -2.72 28.29
C ILE A 490 2.73 -3.34 29.46
N GLU A 491 2.42 -2.95 30.70
CA GLU A 491 3.12 -3.44 31.89
C GLU A 491 2.92 -4.94 32.10
N HIS A 492 1.74 -5.50 31.76
CA HIS A 492 1.52 -6.95 31.75
C HIS A 492 2.54 -7.65 30.85
N PHE A 493 2.71 -7.19 29.60
CA PHE A 493 3.68 -7.79 28.66
C PHE A 493 5.13 -7.55 29.08
N LYS A 494 5.44 -6.41 29.72
CA LYS A 494 6.77 -6.17 30.32
C LYS A 494 7.03 -7.10 31.49
N LYS A 495 6.03 -7.37 32.34
CA LYS A 495 6.12 -8.31 33.46
C LYS A 495 6.34 -9.74 32.96
N VAL A 496 5.64 -10.18 31.92
CA VAL A 496 5.93 -11.45 31.23
C VAL A 496 7.39 -11.52 30.80
N CYS A 497 7.95 -10.43 30.25
CA CYS A 497 9.37 -10.38 29.87
C CYS A 497 10.34 -10.49 31.07
N ARG A 498 9.92 -10.12 32.29
CA ARG A 498 10.72 -10.23 33.53
C ARG A 498 10.60 -11.62 34.18
N LEU A 499 9.46 -12.30 34.00
CA LEU A 499 9.09 -13.52 34.72
C LEU A 499 9.76 -14.81 34.22
N GLY A 500 10.32 -14.92 32.99
CA GLY A 500 10.79 -16.24 32.53
C GLY A 500 11.49 -16.37 31.16
N ARG A 501 11.89 -17.63 30.85
CA ARG A 501 12.81 -18.14 29.79
C ARG A 501 12.34 -17.96 28.32
N ARG A 502 13.23 -18.32 27.36
CA ARG A 502 13.23 -18.07 25.89
C ARG A 502 12.11 -18.71 25.01
N ASP A 503 11.10 -19.37 25.56
CA ASP A 503 10.08 -20.04 24.73
C ASP A 503 9.02 -19.05 24.16
N ASP A 504 8.26 -19.49 23.14
CA ASP A 504 7.48 -18.68 22.18
C ASP A 504 6.62 -17.52 22.72
N ILE A 505 6.12 -17.61 23.95
CA ILE A 505 5.28 -16.57 24.60
C ILE A 505 6.07 -15.27 24.81
N TRP A 506 7.38 -15.37 25.07
CA TRP A 506 8.27 -14.20 25.20
C TRP A 506 8.41 -13.45 23.89
N LEU A 507 8.54 -14.18 22.78
CA LEU A 507 8.60 -13.59 21.44
C LEU A 507 7.30 -12.82 21.14
N LYS A 508 6.14 -13.41 21.46
CA LYS A 508 4.84 -12.75 21.30
C LYS A 508 4.71 -11.49 22.19
N SER A 509 5.18 -11.52 23.44
CA SER A 509 5.14 -10.36 24.35
C SER A 509 5.98 -9.19 23.85
N LYS A 510 7.20 -9.45 23.37
CA LYS A 510 8.05 -8.43 22.75
C LYS A 510 7.43 -7.85 21.49
N ILE A 511 6.82 -8.71 20.66
CA ILE A 511 6.10 -8.27 19.45
C ILE A 511 4.89 -7.41 19.83
N MET A 512 4.15 -7.76 20.88
CA MET A 512 3.02 -6.95 21.38
C MET A 512 3.47 -5.57 21.83
N ILE A 513 4.55 -5.48 22.63
CA ILE A 513 5.14 -4.21 23.06
C ILE A 513 5.58 -3.38 21.84
N LYS A 514 6.30 -4.01 20.91
CA LYS A 514 6.75 -3.37 19.67
C LYS A 514 5.59 -2.83 18.84
N ARG A 515 4.55 -3.65 18.60
CA ARG A 515 3.36 -3.26 17.82
C ARG A 515 2.62 -2.10 18.48
N PHE A 516 2.51 -2.11 19.80
CA PHE A 516 1.84 -1.04 20.54
C PHE A 516 2.54 0.30 20.38
N PHE A 517 3.86 0.34 20.61
CA PHE A 517 4.64 1.56 20.42
C PHE A 517 4.74 1.98 18.95
N GLU A 518 4.79 1.03 18.01
CA GLU A 518 4.73 1.35 16.58
C GLU A 518 3.40 2.03 16.20
N TYR A 519 2.28 1.49 16.67
CA TYR A 519 0.94 2.08 16.48
C TYR A 519 0.85 3.50 17.07
N LEU A 520 1.29 3.70 18.32
CA LEU A 520 1.31 5.04 18.92
C LEU A 520 2.25 6.00 18.19
N GLY A 521 3.39 5.50 17.72
CA GLY A 521 4.33 6.28 16.92
C GLY A 521 3.69 6.76 15.63
N ASP A 522 3.02 5.86 14.90
CA ASP A 522 2.33 6.18 13.64
C ASP A 522 1.17 7.16 13.85
N LYS A 523 0.39 6.98 14.92
CA LYS A 523 -0.69 7.92 15.32
C LYS A 523 -0.13 9.32 15.59
N ASN A 524 0.89 9.43 16.44
CA ASN A 524 1.54 10.72 16.74
C ASN A 524 2.18 11.34 15.50
N TYR A 525 2.78 10.54 14.61
CA TYR A 525 3.37 11.03 13.37
C TYR A 525 2.29 11.63 12.44
N HIS A 526 1.14 10.98 12.33
CA HIS A 526 0.00 11.48 11.57
C HIS A 526 -0.59 12.77 12.14
N ASP A 527 -0.68 12.84 13.47
CA ASP A 527 -1.12 14.04 14.19
C ASP A 527 -0.04 15.14 14.24
N ARG A 528 1.12 14.91 13.61
CA ARG A 528 2.28 15.82 13.54
C ARG A 528 2.97 16.08 14.89
N HIS A 529 2.78 15.20 15.87
CA HIS A 529 3.49 15.19 17.15
C HIS A 529 4.81 14.40 17.03
N TYR A 530 5.78 14.94 16.28
CA TYR A 530 6.99 14.20 15.89
C TYR A 530 7.89 13.77 17.05
N GLU A 531 7.98 14.54 18.13
CA GLU A 531 8.77 14.16 19.31
C GLU A 531 8.18 12.95 20.05
N ALA A 532 6.86 12.94 20.24
CA ALA A 532 6.13 11.82 20.80
C ALA A 532 6.25 10.58 19.91
N ALA A 533 6.09 10.77 18.59
CA ALA A 533 6.27 9.70 17.61
C ALA A 533 7.67 9.06 17.71
N LEU A 534 8.70 9.90 17.79
CA LEU A 534 10.09 9.48 17.92
C LEU A 534 10.35 8.70 19.21
N ALA A 535 9.80 9.15 20.35
CA ALA A 535 9.90 8.43 21.62
C ALA A 535 9.31 7.02 21.50
N CYS A 536 8.11 6.91 20.92
CA CYS A 536 7.46 5.62 20.68
C CYS A 536 8.29 4.72 19.74
N TYR A 537 8.77 5.24 18.60
CA TYR A 537 9.57 4.42 17.68
C TYR A 537 10.88 3.92 18.30
N ARG A 538 11.52 4.73 19.17
CA ARG A 538 12.72 4.30 19.90
C ARG A 538 12.41 3.20 20.90
N GLU A 539 11.30 3.29 21.62
CA GLU A 539 10.84 2.20 22.48
C GLU A 539 10.60 0.93 21.65
N ALA A 540 9.91 1.01 20.52
CA ALA A 540 9.70 -0.13 19.63
C ALA A 540 11.03 -0.78 19.14
N LEU A 541 12.04 0.03 18.83
CA LEU A 541 13.36 -0.44 18.41
C LEU A 541 14.11 -1.25 19.48
N GLN A 542 13.91 -0.95 20.77
CA GLN A 542 14.52 -1.72 21.87
C GLN A 542 14.05 -3.19 21.86
N TYR A 543 12.85 -3.45 21.35
CA TYR A 543 12.27 -4.80 21.30
C TYR A 543 12.51 -5.50 19.96
N SER A 544 12.52 -4.78 18.85
CA SER A 544 12.77 -5.34 17.52
C SER A 544 13.46 -4.33 16.59
N PRO A 545 14.80 -4.39 16.43
CA PRO A 545 15.53 -3.51 15.55
C PRO A 545 15.27 -3.90 14.08
N GLN A 546 14.25 -3.29 13.47
CA GLN A 546 13.87 -3.52 12.07
C GLN A 546 14.19 -2.31 11.20
N LEU A 547 14.64 -2.54 9.97
CA LEU A 547 15.01 -1.48 9.03
C LEU A 547 13.88 -0.46 8.80
N ASN A 548 12.62 -0.90 8.78
CA ASN A 548 11.47 -0.02 8.61
C ASN A 548 11.27 0.94 9.79
N LEU A 549 11.46 0.47 11.03
CA LEU A 549 11.41 1.32 12.21
C LEU A 549 12.57 2.33 12.22
N TYR A 550 13.78 1.90 11.85
CA TYR A 550 14.90 2.83 11.68
C TYR A 550 14.59 3.89 10.61
N ARG A 551 13.94 3.54 9.50
CA ARG A 551 13.50 4.50 8.49
C ARG A 551 12.51 5.54 9.07
N LYS A 552 11.55 5.11 9.90
CA LYS A 552 10.59 6.00 10.59
C LYS A 552 11.28 6.96 11.58
N VAL A 553 12.27 6.49 12.33
CA VAL A 553 13.09 7.35 13.22
C VAL A 553 13.93 8.34 12.41
N ASN A 554 14.62 7.84 11.39
CA ASN A 554 15.55 8.62 10.59
C ASN A 554 14.84 9.67 9.73
N SER A 555 13.61 9.41 9.28
CA SER A 555 12.82 10.40 8.53
C SER A 555 12.45 11.61 9.39
N ILE A 556 12.26 11.42 10.70
CA ILE A 556 12.02 12.52 11.66
C ILE A 556 13.32 13.26 11.99
N GLN A 557 14.40 12.52 12.30
CA GLN A 557 15.64 13.08 12.84
C GLN A 557 16.73 13.38 11.79
N MET A 558 16.39 13.34 10.50
CA MET A 558 17.38 13.34 9.43
C MET A 558 18.40 14.47 9.56
N LYS A 559 17.92 15.68 9.91
CA LYS A 559 18.78 16.86 10.07
C LYS A 559 19.82 16.64 11.15
N ASP A 560 19.41 16.28 12.36
CA ASP A 560 20.30 16.13 13.51
C ASP A 560 21.34 15.01 13.28
N ILE A 561 20.90 13.92 12.65
CA ILE A 561 21.74 12.78 12.30
C ILE A 561 22.83 13.20 11.31
N LEU A 562 22.46 13.96 10.27
CA LEU A 562 23.42 14.46 9.28
C LEU A 562 24.34 15.54 9.84
N GLU A 563 23.82 16.44 10.67
CA GLU A 563 24.62 17.45 11.35
C GLU A 563 25.70 16.80 12.22
N LYS A 564 25.34 15.77 13.00
CA LYS A 564 26.30 14.98 13.80
C LYS A 564 27.34 14.29 12.91
N TYR A 565 26.90 13.67 11.81
CA TYR A 565 27.80 13.01 10.84
C TYR A 565 28.82 13.99 10.26
N PHE A 566 28.36 15.14 9.76
CA PHE A 566 29.24 16.14 9.17
C PHE A 566 30.14 16.79 10.20
N HIS A 567 29.68 17.06 11.42
CA HIS A 567 30.51 17.59 12.50
C HIS A 567 31.67 16.65 12.86
N LEU A 568 31.38 15.36 13.06
CA LEU A 568 32.43 14.37 13.37
C LEU A 568 33.41 14.20 12.21
N THR A 569 32.90 14.21 10.98
CA THR A 569 33.75 14.19 9.78
C THR A 569 34.68 15.41 9.77
N ASP A 570 34.17 16.63 10.00
CA ASP A 570 34.98 17.85 10.03
C ASP A 570 36.12 17.81 11.04
N LYS A 571 35.82 17.29 12.23
CA LYS A 571 36.79 17.18 13.32
C LYS A 571 37.99 16.35 12.87
N ILE A 572 37.75 15.19 12.26
CA ILE A 572 38.81 14.33 11.72
C ILE A 572 39.56 15.05 10.59
N TYR A 573 38.85 15.71 9.66
CA TYR A 573 39.49 16.47 8.57
C TYR A 573 40.50 17.52 9.10
N LYS A 574 40.12 18.25 10.16
CA LYS A 574 40.99 19.25 10.83
C LYS A 574 42.21 18.62 11.50
N GLU A 575 42.06 17.47 12.14
CA GLU A 575 43.14 16.75 12.83
C GLU A 575 44.24 16.26 11.85
N TYR A 576 43.90 15.98 10.60
CA TYR A 576 44.83 15.44 9.59
C TYR A 576 45.36 16.48 8.58
N HIS A 577 45.13 17.77 8.82
CA HIS A 577 45.57 18.87 7.93
C HIS A 577 45.20 18.67 6.44
N TYR A 578 44.10 17.96 6.15
CA TYR A 578 43.60 17.74 4.79
C TYR A 578 44.54 16.98 3.82
N LYS A 579 45.48 16.15 4.32
CA LYS A 579 46.63 15.70 3.49
C LYS A 579 46.43 14.46 2.59
N GLU A 580 45.45 13.56 2.73
CA GLU A 580 45.31 12.38 1.82
C GLU A 580 43.86 11.87 1.58
N SER A 581 43.39 11.82 0.33
CA SER A 581 41.96 11.57 -0.01
C SER A 581 41.41 10.17 0.30
N ARG A 582 42.21 9.09 0.24
CA ARG A 582 41.70 7.70 0.36
C ARG A 582 41.42 7.26 1.78
N ASP A 583 42.26 7.64 2.73
CA ASP A 583 42.04 7.34 4.15
C ASP A 583 40.81 8.06 4.70
N LEU A 584 40.50 9.25 4.16
CA LEU A 584 39.32 10.02 4.55
C LEU A 584 37.99 9.36 4.16
N GLU A 585 37.92 8.64 3.04
CA GLU A 585 36.71 7.90 2.65
C GLU A 585 36.42 6.73 3.60
N LYS A 586 37.46 6.09 4.14
CA LYS A 586 37.33 5.05 5.15
C LYS A 586 36.76 5.63 6.46
N TYR A 587 37.27 6.77 6.92
CA TYR A 587 36.74 7.45 8.11
C TYR A 587 35.30 7.94 7.93
N LYS A 588 34.95 8.45 6.74
CA LYS A 588 33.55 8.79 6.41
C LYS A 588 32.63 7.59 6.61
N LEU A 589 33.04 6.39 6.18
CA LEU A 589 32.23 5.19 6.35
C LEU A 589 32.14 4.75 7.82
N GLU A 590 33.26 4.78 8.55
CA GLU A 590 33.29 4.45 9.99
C GLU A 590 32.38 5.39 10.80
N ILE A 591 32.44 6.71 10.54
CA ILE A 591 31.55 7.69 11.16
C ILE A 591 30.10 7.44 10.76
N ALA A 592 29.83 7.11 9.49
CA ALA A 592 28.48 6.80 9.04
C ALA A 592 27.90 5.56 9.74
N LEU A 593 28.67 4.49 9.87
CA LEU A 593 28.23 3.30 10.62
C LEU A 593 27.95 3.62 12.08
N LYS A 594 28.80 4.45 12.69
CA LYS A 594 28.60 4.91 14.07
C LYS A 594 27.35 5.80 14.23
N VAL A 595 27.16 6.77 13.33
CA VAL A 595 26.11 7.79 13.46
C VAL A 595 24.75 7.29 12.97
N PHE A 596 24.72 6.61 11.83
CA PHE A 596 23.48 6.19 11.16
C PHE A 596 22.97 4.83 11.65
N TYR A 597 23.87 3.95 12.06
CA TYR A 597 23.55 2.55 12.37
C TYR A 597 23.99 2.11 13.78
N GLN A 598 24.59 3.01 14.57
CA GLN A 598 25.12 2.71 15.92
C GLN A 598 26.06 1.50 15.96
N SER A 599 26.76 1.25 14.85
CA SER A 599 27.73 0.15 14.73
C SER A 599 29.14 0.69 14.93
N GLU A 600 29.86 0.15 15.90
CA GLU A 600 31.27 0.47 16.15
C GLU A 600 32.14 -0.68 15.65
N GLY A 601 32.76 -0.50 14.47
CA GLY A 601 33.68 -1.47 13.89
C GLY A 601 34.60 -0.82 12.88
N GLN A 602 35.87 -1.23 12.85
CA GLN A 602 36.82 -0.80 11.82
C GLN A 602 36.49 -1.52 10.52
N VAL A 603 36.17 -0.76 9.48
CA VAL A 603 35.83 -1.31 8.17
C VAL A 603 37.06 -1.27 7.29
N LYS A 604 37.35 -2.35 6.56
CA LYS A 604 38.47 -2.37 5.59
C LYS A 604 38.14 -1.68 4.26
N SER A 605 36.87 -1.36 4.00
CA SER A 605 36.40 -0.72 2.77
C SER A 605 36.28 0.80 2.92
N SER A 606 36.45 1.54 1.81
CA SER A 606 36.15 2.97 1.71
C SER A 606 34.75 3.21 1.15
N CYS A 607 34.21 4.42 1.35
CA CYS A 607 33.00 4.89 0.68
C CYS A 607 33.06 6.42 0.52
N ARG A 608 32.76 6.91 -0.70
CA ARG A 608 32.88 8.33 -1.04
C ARG A 608 31.89 9.18 -0.27
N GLU A 609 30.61 8.83 -0.37
CA GLU A 609 29.50 9.61 0.18
C GLU A 609 28.50 8.73 0.96
N PRO A 610 28.88 8.19 2.14
CA PRO A 610 28.01 7.34 2.96
C PRO A 610 26.67 7.97 3.34
N TRP A 611 26.65 9.29 3.57
CA TRP A 611 25.43 10.02 3.93
C TRP A 611 24.42 10.03 2.78
N LEU A 612 24.88 10.01 1.53
CA LEU A 612 24.02 10.00 0.35
C LEU A 612 23.38 8.62 0.18
N ILE A 613 24.15 7.55 0.45
CA ILE A 613 23.63 6.18 0.53
C ILE A 613 22.55 6.10 1.63
N PHE A 614 22.82 6.65 2.81
CA PHE A 614 21.88 6.69 3.92
C PHE A 614 20.61 7.45 3.54
N PHE A 615 20.73 8.68 3.03
CA PHE A 615 19.62 9.52 2.56
C PHE A 615 18.75 8.82 1.52
N ARG A 616 19.36 8.09 0.57
CA ARG A 616 18.61 7.29 -0.41
C ARG A 616 17.84 6.13 0.21
N ARG A 617 18.45 5.44 1.18
CA ARG A 617 17.87 4.26 1.85
C ARG A 617 16.82 4.61 2.89
N THR A 618 16.80 5.86 3.36
CA THR A 618 15.86 6.36 4.38
C THR A 618 14.86 7.35 3.78
N VAL A 619 15.27 8.58 3.47
CA VAL A 619 14.37 9.67 3.06
C VAL A 619 13.77 9.45 1.68
N LEU A 620 14.56 8.96 0.73
CA LEU A 620 14.07 8.64 -0.61
C LEU A 620 13.55 7.20 -0.72
N HIS A 621 13.37 6.49 0.39
CA HIS A 621 12.79 5.16 0.36
C HIS A 621 11.36 5.20 -0.23
N GLY A 622 11.03 4.24 -1.10
CA GLY A 622 9.75 4.21 -1.82
C GLY A 622 9.57 5.28 -2.91
N LYS A 623 10.52 6.21 -3.11
CA LYS A 623 10.48 7.16 -4.24
C LYS A 623 10.88 6.46 -5.54
N ARG A 624 10.31 6.93 -6.65
CA ARG A 624 10.65 6.46 -8.01
C ARG A 624 12.15 6.61 -8.28
N PRO A 625 12.77 5.67 -8.99
CA PRO A 625 14.17 5.77 -9.40
C PRO A 625 14.48 7.11 -10.05
N SER A 626 13.69 7.53 -11.05
CA SER A 626 13.89 8.80 -11.77
C SER A 626 13.91 10.02 -10.85
N TYR A 627 13.02 10.02 -9.85
CA TYR A 627 13.02 11.07 -8.82
C TYR A 627 14.30 11.05 -7.97
N LYS A 628 14.77 9.85 -7.56
CA LYS A 628 16.03 9.70 -6.85
C LYS A 628 17.20 10.22 -7.70
N LEU A 629 17.24 9.84 -8.98
CA LEU A 629 18.29 10.24 -9.91
C LEU A 629 18.38 11.75 -10.09
N VAL A 630 17.25 12.41 -10.35
CA VAL A 630 17.29 13.86 -10.58
C VAL A 630 17.74 14.61 -9.33
N ILE A 631 17.37 14.13 -8.13
CA ILE A 631 17.92 14.69 -6.89
C ILE A 631 19.44 14.49 -6.84
N LEU A 632 19.96 13.30 -7.12
CA LEU A 632 21.41 13.02 -7.10
C LEU A 632 22.17 13.90 -8.10
N ILE A 633 21.71 13.98 -9.35
CA ILE A 633 22.34 14.80 -10.39
C ILE A 633 22.32 16.27 -9.99
N ARG A 634 21.20 16.77 -9.42
CA ARG A 634 21.12 18.16 -8.94
C ARG A 634 22.08 18.45 -7.80
N LEU A 635 22.21 17.54 -6.83
CA LEU A 635 23.17 17.67 -5.74
C LEU A 635 24.62 17.67 -6.28
N LEU A 636 24.95 16.78 -7.22
CA LEU A 636 26.27 16.76 -7.87
C LEU A 636 26.56 18.05 -8.66
N ARG A 637 25.58 18.57 -9.41
CA ARG A 637 25.72 19.85 -10.12
C ARG A 637 25.90 21.03 -9.16
N LEU A 638 25.16 21.04 -8.07
CA LEU A 638 25.29 22.03 -7.01
C LEU A 638 26.71 22.01 -6.41
N TYR A 639 27.23 20.84 -6.05
CA TYR A 639 28.60 20.69 -5.57
C TYR A 639 29.63 21.32 -6.52
N LYS A 640 29.52 21.01 -7.82
CA LYS A 640 30.44 21.54 -8.82
C LYS A 640 30.31 23.06 -8.97
N LYS A 641 29.09 23.59 -9.04
CA LYS A 641 28.87 25.04 -9.17
C LYS A 641 29.38 25.81 -7.96
N LEU A 642 29.14 25.33 -6.74
CA LEU A 642 29.66 25.96 -5.52
C LEU A 642 31.19 26.12 -5.54
N ASN A 643 31.90 25.19 -6.21
CA ASN A 643 33.36 25.18 -6.26
C ASN A 643 33.97 25.87 -7.48
N ARG A 644 33.26 25.93 -8.60
CA ARG A 644 33.83 26.37 -9.89
C ARG A 644 33.24 27.67 -10.43
N ALA A 645 31.98 27.97 -10.08
CA ALA A 645 31.27 29.11 -10.66
C ALA A 645 31.57 30.41 -9.90
N ARG A 646 31.39 31.54 -10.61
CA ARG A 646 31.46 32.88 -10.03
C ARG A 646 30.25 33.12 -9.11
N GLU A 647 30.35 34.06 -8.18
CA GLU A 647 29.31 34.26 -7.16
C GLU A 647 27.94 34.67 -7.74
N ASP A 648 27.94 35.47 -8.81
CA ASP A 648 26.76 35.85 -9.57
C ASP A 648 26.06 34.62 -10.18
N GLU A 649 26.83 33.70 -10.75
CA GLU A 649 26.33 32.46 -11.33
C GLU A 649 25.81 31.48 -10.28
N ILE A 650 26.48 31.40 -9.11
CA ILE A 650 26.00 30.60 -7.97
C ILE A 650 24.67 31.15 -7.46
N SER A 651 24.58 32.47 -7.28
CA SER A 651 23.36 33.13 -6.80
C SER A 651 22.18 32.90 -7.74
N LEU A 652 22.40 33.09 -9.05
CA LEU A 652 21.39 32.84 -10.06
C LEU A 652 20.94 31.38 -10.08
N PHE A 653 21.89 30.45 -9.95
CA PHE A 653 21.60 29.01 -9.92
C PHE A 653 20.80 28.60 -8.68
N LEU A 654 21.20 29.03 -7.48
CA LEU A 654 20.49 28.74 -6.23
C LEU A 654 19.07 29.32 -6.22
N LYS A 655 18.91 30.52 -6.75
CA LYS A 655 17.60 31.17 -6.88
C LYS A 655 16.69 30.44 -7.86
N ARG A 656 17.21 30.06 -9.04
CA ARG A 656 16.42 29.42 -10.10
C ARG A 656 16.08 27.96 -9.79
N GLU A 657 17.08 27.17 -9.39
CA GLU A 657 16.94 25.72 -9.27
C GLU A 657 16.46 25.26 -7.89
N PHE A 658 16.79 26.02 -6.84
CA PHE A 658 16.49 25.67 -5.45
C PHE A 658 15.51 26.64 -4.78
N LYS A 659 15.08 27.70 -5.49
CA LYS A 659 14.13 28.72 -4.99
C LYS A 659 14.58 29.34 -3.65
N MET A 660 15.89 29.54 -3.50
CA MET A 660 16.46 30.11 -2.28
C MET A 660 16.26 31.62 -2.22
N THR A 661 16.14 32.16 -1.01
CA THR A 661 16.07 33.60 -0.77
C THR A 661 17.46 34.23 -0.84
N GLU A 662 17.53 35.54 -1.04
CA GLU A 662 18.80 36.28 -1.07
C GLU A 662 19.58 36.11 0.26
N ASP A 663 18.89 36.07 1.39
CA ASP A 663 19.51 35.85 2.72
C ASP A 663 20.11 34.44 2.83
N GLU A 664 19.39 33.42 2.36
CA GLU A 664 19.88 32.03 2.33
C GLU A 664 21.12 31.90 1.43
N ILE A 665 21.11 32.56 0.26
CA ILE A 665 22.23 32.58 -0.70
C ILE A 665 23.45 33.29 -0.11
N ALA A 666 23.25 34.45 0.54
CA ALA A 666 24.32 35.21 1.18
C ALA A 666 25.04 34.40 2.26
N CYS A 667 24.31 33.59 3.03
CA CYS A 667 24.90 32.65 3.99
C CYS A 667 25.82 31.63 3.31
N ILE A 668 25.39 31.04 2.20
CA ILE A 668 26.17 30.04 1.44
C ILE A 668 27.44 30.67 0.84
N LEU A 669 27.34 31.86 0.25
CA LEU A 669 28.49 32.57 -0.33
C LEU A 669 29.50 33.00 0.73
N ARG A 670 29.04 33.48 1.88
CA ARG A 670 29.91 33.79 3.01
C ARG A 670 30.70 32.56 3.46
N TYR A 671 30.03 31.42 3.63
CA TYR A 671 30.70 30.17 3.98
C TYR A 671 31.71 29.74 2.90
N LYS A 672 31.35 29.86 1.62
CA LYS A 672 32.27 29.60 0.48
C LYS A 672 33.56 30.42 0.60
N ASN A 673 33.42 31.71 0.88
CA ASN A 673 34.54 32.64 0.95
C ASN A 673 35.45 32.38 2.15
N GLU A 674 34.87 31.95 3.27
CA GLU A 674 35.63 31.54 4.47
C GLU A 674 36.41 30.24 4.25
N GLN A 675 35.79 29.22 3.66
CA GLN A 675 36.41 27.89 3.51
C GLN A 675 37.23 27.72 2.23
N LYS A 676 37.18 28.68 1.30
CA LYS A 676 37.78 28.68 -0.05
C LYS A 676 37.23 27.61 -1.01
N ARG A 677 36.78 26.46 -0.51
CA ARG A 677 36.25 25.34 -1.31
C ARG A 677 35.26 24.51 -0.47
N PHE A 678 34.21 24.00 -1.11
CA PHE A 678 33.35 22.95 -0.59
C PHE A 678 33.96 21.56 -0.88
N HIS A 679 34.05 20.68 0.13
CA HIS A 679 34.52 19.30 -0.07
C HIS A 679 33.39 18.30 -0.36
N SER A 680 32.15 18.63 0.00
CA SER A 680 30.95 17.92 -0.43
C SER A 680 29.71 18.82 -0.33
N VAL A 681 28.60 18.43 -0.97
CA VAL A 681 27.28 19.11 -0.77
C VAL A 681 26.85 19.10 0.69
N GLY A 682 27.31 18.09 1.43
CA GLY A 682 27.03 17.92 2.85
C GLY A 682 27.55 19.05 3.74
N GLU A 683 28.52 19.85 3.29
CA GLU A 683 28.97 21.01 4.04
C GLU A 683 27.93 22.15 4.07
N LEU A 684 26.89 22.10 3.23
CA LEU A 684 25.77 23.04 3.30
C LEU A 684 25.04 23.00 4.65
N TYR A 685 25.08 21.87 5.36
CA TYR A 685 24.56 21.76 6.73
C TYR A 685 25.33 22.58 7.76
N ARG A 686 26.54 23.05 7.42
CA ARG A 686 27.40 23.83 8.31
C ARG A 686 27.28 25.33 8.06
N VAL A 687 26.49 25.74 7.06
CA VAL A 687 26.30 27.14 6.70
C VAL A 687 25.47 27.83 7.80
N SER A 688 26.15 28.62 8.63
CA SER A 688 25.51 29.40 9.69
C SER A 688 24.46 30.36 9.12
N GLY A 689 23.27 30.37 9.72
CA GLY A 689 22.13 31.18 9.28
C GLY A 689 21.24 30.53 8.22
N LEU A 690 21.57 29.32 7.75
CA LEU A 690 20.71 28.58 6.82
C LEU A 690 19.58 27.85 7.59
N SER A 691 18.33 28.20 7.30
CA SER A 691 17.16 27.65 7.99
C SER A 691 16.89 26.18 7.63
N LEU A 692 16.03 25.51 8.42
CA LEU A 692 15.57 24.14 8.11
C LEU A 692 14.82 24.09 6.76
N GLU A 693 14.14 25.17 6.41
CA GLU A 693 13.48 25.36 5.12
C GLU A 693 14.51 25.50 3.99
N GLY A 694 15.55 26.32 4.18
CA GLY A 694 16.64 26.49 3.22
C GLY A 694 17.42 25.20 2.95
N LEU A 695 17.70 24.43 4.00
CA LEU A 695 18.30 23.09 3.87
C LEU A 695 17.36 22.13 3.13
N SER A 696 16.06 22.12 3.47
CA SER A 696 15.09 21.27 2.77
C SER A 696 15.01 21.62 1.28
N LYS A 697 15.09 22.89 0.91
CA LYS A 697 15.14 23.33 -0.50
C LYS A 697 16.34 22.74 -1.24
N LEU A 698 17.50 22.65 -0.59
CA LEU A 698 18.73 22.10 -1.17
C LEU A 698 18.70 20.57 -1.32
N LEU A 699 18.15 19.87 -0.33
CA LEU A 699 18.19 18.40 -0.23
C LEU A 699 17.01 17.72 -0.91
N LEU A 700 15.87 18.40 -0.91
CA LEU A 700 14.64 18.00 -1.56
C LEU A 700 14.21 19.12 -2.50
N PRO A 701 15.03 19.46 -3.51
CA PRO A 701 14.67 20.52 -4.45
C PRO A 701 13.32 20.18 -5.08
N GLN A 702 12.50 21.20 -5.32
CA GLN A 702 11.32 21.02 -6.14
C GLN A 702 11.80 20.67 -7.56
N VAL A 703 11.73 19.38 -7.87
CA VAL A 703 12.14 18.86 -9.17
C VAL A 703 10.93 18.80 -10.09
N THR A 704 10.94 19.60 -11.14
CA THR A 704 10.14 19.35 -12.33
C THR A 704 10.87 18.27 -13.13
N ILE A 705 10.22 17.12 -13.34
CA ILE A 705 10.77 16.10 -14.24
C ILE A 705 10.48 16.62 -15.65
N GLU A 706 11.51 17.18 -16.30
CA GLU A 706 11.41 17.88 -17.60
C GLU A 706 10.99 16.95 -18.76
N SER A 707 11.21 15.65 -18.60
CA SER A 707 10.53 14.61 -19.37
C SER A 707 10.33 13.38 -18.50
N GLN A 708 9.08 13.00 -18.23
CA GLN A 708 8.79 11.62 -17.87
C GLN A 708 9.16 10.78 -19.09
N ASN A 709 10.18 9.94 -19.00
CA ASN A 709 10.19 8.78 -19.87
C ASN A 709 8.98 7.95 -19.44
N GLU A 710 7.91 7.96 -20.23
CA GLU A 710 6.68 7.18 -20.00
C GLU A 710 6.94 5.66 -19.89
N LEU A 711 8.19 5.23 -20.12
CA LEU A 711 8.66 3.85 -20.12
C LEU A 711 9.35 3.42 -18.81
N GLU A 712 9.44 4.29 -17.81
CA GLU A 712 10.19 4.04 -16.55
C GLU A 712 9.32 3.61 -15.35
N ASP A 713 8.08 3.17 -15.56
CA ASP A 713 7.16 2.85 -14.45
C ASP A 713 7.35 1.45 -13.81
N ALA A 714 8.43 0.73 -14.14
CA ALA A 714 8.75 -0.56 -13.52
C ALA A 714 9.62 -0.40 -12.26
N ASP A 715 9.52 -1.36 -11.32
CA ASP A 715 10.38 -1.48 -10.14
C ASP A 715 11.85 -1.66 -10.52
N ILE A 716 12.56 -0.55 -10.75
CA ILE A 716 13.97 -0.58 -11.12
C ILE A 716 14.81 -1.02 -9.90
N PRO A 717 15.54 -2.14 -9.98
CA PRO A 717 16.33 -2.64 -8.88
C PRO A 717 17.54 -1.77 -8.58
N LEU A 718 17.87 -1.64 -7.29
CA LEU A 718 19.04 -0.92 -6.78
C LEU A 718 20.18 -1.87 -6.34
N SER A 719 20.11 -3.15 -6.70
CA SER A 719 21.16 -4.13 -6.40
C SER A 719 21.54 -4.93 -7.64
N ILE A 720 22.81 -5.29 -7.72
CA ILE A 720 23.38 -6.12 -8.79
C ILE A 720 22.57 -7.43 -8.95
N SER A 721 22.33 -8.13 -7.85
CA SER A 721 21.59 -9.40 -7.86
C SER A 721 20.16 -9.27 -8.40
N LEU A 722 19.46 -8.17 -8.09
CA LEU A 722 18.10 -7.96 -8.57
C LEU A 722 18.08 -7.53 -10.04
N VAL A 723 19.11 -6.83 -10.51
CA VAL A 723 19.27 -6.49 -11.93
C VAL A 723 19.48 -7.76 -12.76
N GLU A 724 20.26 -8.72 -12.28
CA GLU A 724 20.45 -10.02 -12.94
C GLU A 724 19.14 -10.83 -13.02
N VAL A 725 18.34 -10.81 -11.95
CA VAL A 725 17.00 -11.43 -11.94
C VAL A 725 16.07 -10.74 -12.94
N MET A 726 16.10 -9.41 -12.98
CA MET A 726 15.33 -8.61 -13.94
C MET A 726 15.75 -8.90 -15.39
N GLU A 727 17.06 -9.05 -15.65
CA GLU A 727 17.60 -9.41 -16.96
C GLU A 727 17.08 -10.78 -17.41
N LYS A 728 17.07 -11.76 -16.49
CA LYS A 728 16.54 -13.10 -16.77
C LYS A 728 15.05 -13.05 -17.08
N ARG A 729 14.27 -12.30 -16.30
CA ARG A 729 12.84 -12.10 -16.55
C ARG A 729 12.59 -11.43 -17.90
N TYR A 730 13.38 -10.42 -18.24
CA TYR A 730 13.32 -9.74 -19.53
C TYR A 730 13.64 -10.70 -20.69
N LYS A 731 14.68 -11.53 -20.56
CA LYS A 731 15.02 -12.56 -21.57
C LYS A 731 13.86 -13.54 -21.76
N ASN A 732 13.29 -14.05 -20.67
CA ASN A 732 12.12 -14.93 -20.73
C ASN A 732 10.94 -14.27 -21.43
N MET A 733 10.67 -13.00 -21.13
CA MET A 733 9.59 -12.25 -21.76
C MET A 733 9.84 -12.03 -23.26
N LEU A 734 11.08 -11.72 -23.66
CA LEU A 734 11.43 -11.65 -25.08
C LEU A 734 11.28 -13.01 -25.78
N ASP A 735 11.63 -14.10 -25.10
CA ASP A 735 11.47 -15.45 -25.62
C ASP A 735 9.99 -15.86 -25.75
N GLU A 736 9.13 -15.42 -24.82
CA GLU A 736 7.67 -15.56 -24.87
C GLU A 736 7.04 -14.70 -26.00
N LEU A 737 7.68 -13.59 -26.36
CA LEU A 737 7.19 -12.60 -27.35
C LEU A 737 7.68 -12.83 -28.79
N LYS A 738 8.12 -14.04 -29.16
CA LYS A 738 8.67 -14.37 -30.50
C LYS A 738 7.76 -14.11 -31.72
N GLU A 739 6.54 -13.61 -31.53
CA GLU A 739 5.59 -13.25 -32.61
C GLU A 739 5.51 -11.75 -32.94
N GLY A 740 6.34 -10.89 -32.34
CA GLY A 740 6.47 -9.48 -32.71
C GLY A 740 6.61 -8.54 -31.51
N TYR A 741 7.35 -7.44 -31.69
CA TYR A 741 7.66 -6.49 -30.62
C TYR A 741 6.42 -5.71 -30.16
N ARG A 742 5.98 -5.91 -28.91
CA ARG A 742 4.89 -5.16 -28.28
C ARG A 742 5.41 -4.00 -27.42
N LYS A 743 4.50 -3.07 -27.09
CA LYS A 743 4.75 -1.93 -26.19
C LYS A 743 5.34 -2.37 -24.83
N GLU A 744 4.91 -3.52 -24.30
CA GLU A 744 5.46 -4.05 -23.04
C GLU A 744 6.97 -4.36 -23.14
N ALA A 745 7.42 -4.93 -24.26
CA ALA A 745 8.84 -5.26 -24.45
C ALA A 745 9.73 -4.01 -24.49
N GLN A 746 9.18 -2.90 -24.99
CA GLN A 746 9.85 -1.60 -25.06
C GLN A 746 10.00 -0.98 -23.67
N GLU A 747 8.94 -0.99 -22.86
CA GLU A 747 8.95 -0.51 -21.47
C GLU A 747 9.96 -1.28 -20.62
N HIS A 748 9.95 -2.61 -20.71
CA HIS A 748 10.90 -3.46 -19.98
C HIS A 748 12.36 -3.28 -20.44
N SER A 749 12.60 -3.06 -21.74
CA SER A 749 13.95 -2.79 -22.26
C SER A 749 14.50 -1.47 -21.70
N TYR A 750 13.67 -0.42 -21.65
CA TYR A 750 14.04 0.87 -21.10
C TYR A 750 14.32 0.79 -19.60
N ALA A 751 13.45 0.12 -18.85
CA ALA A 751 13.64 -0.10 -17.42
C ALA A 751 14.94 -0.89 -17.11
N MET A 752 15.30 -1.86 -17.97
CA MET A 752 16.55 -2.61 -17.84
C MET A 752 17.78 -1.72 -18.07
N ALA A 753 17.74 -0.83 -19.06
CA ALA A 753 18.84 0.12 -19.33
C ALA A 753 19.06 1.06 -18.14
N GLU A 754 17.99 1.62 -17.58
CA GLU A 754 18.07 2.43 -16.37
C GLU A 754 18.56 1.64 -15.15
N ALA A 755 18.13 0.38 -14.97
CA ALA A 755 18.59 -0.46 -13.86
C ALA A 755 20.12 -0.57 -13.80
N TYR A 756 20.77 -0.78 -14.95
CA TYR A 756 22.23 -0.81 -15.01
C TYR A 756 22.83 0.54 -14.61
N HIS A 757 22.26 1.64 -15.10
CA HIS A 757 22.71 2.96 -14.74
C HIS A 757 22.60 3.25 -13.22
N TYR A 758 21.50 2.88 -12.55
CA TYR A 758 21.37 3.04 -11.09
C TYR A 758 22.42 2.25 -10.31
N VAL A 759 22.75 1.03 -10.77
CA VAL A 759 23.85 0.28 -10.18
C VAL A 759 25.17 1.02 -10.37
N GLY A 760 25.42 1.58 -11.56
CA GLY A 760 26.58 2.42 -11.81
C GLY A 760 26.72 3.55 -10.80
N LEU A 761 25.65 4.31 -10.55
CA LEU A 761 25.65 5.37 -9.52
C LEU A 761 25.82 4.83 -8.09
N ALA A 762 25.27 3.67 -7.78
CA ALA A 762 25.47 3.05 -6.47
C ALA A 762 26.94 2.63 -6.26
N LEU A 763 27.61 2.16 -7.32
CA LEU A 763 29.02 1.81 -7.33
C LEU A 763 29.92 3.06 -7.19
N TYR A 764 29.52 4.18 -7.79
CA TYR A 764 30.24 5.45 -7.64
C TYR A 764 30.32 5.88 -6.18
N ASP A 765 29.20 5.79 -5.45
CA ASP A 765 29.15 6.23 -4.05
C ASP A 765 30.02 5.39 -3.12
N ILE A 766 30.27 4.12 -3.45
CA ILE A 766 31.19 3.26 -2.70
C ILE A 766 32.63 3.32 -3.21
N GLY A 767 32.89 4.08 -4.27
CA GLY A 767 34.24 4.31 -4.82
C GLY A 767 34.71 3.27 -5.85
N ASP A 768 33.82 2.46 -6.41
CA ASP A 768 34.14 1.47 -7.45
C ASP A 768 34.02 2.08 -8.85
N ASP A 769 35.05 2.80 -9.28
CA ASP A 769 35.07 3.48 -10.59
C ASP A 769 35.02 2.51 -11.79
N GLU A 770 35.63 1.33 -11.64
CA GLU A 770 35.63 0.31 -12.69
C GLU A 770 34.21 -0.24 -12.88
N GLY A 771 33.55 -0.59 -11.78
CA GLY A 771 32.16 -1.02 -11.76
C GLY A 771 31.22 0.05 -12.32
N VAL A 772 31.41 1.33 -11.97
CA VAL A 772 30.64 2.44 -12.56
C VAL A 772 30.73 2.39 -14.09
N LYS A 773 31.95 2.37 -14.65
CA LYS A 773 32.14 2.38 -16.11
C LYS A 773 31.52 1.15 -16.77
N ILE A 774 31.66 -0.04 -16.17
CA ILE A 774 31.04 -1.28 -16.67
C ILE A 774 29.51 -1.15 -16.73
N TYR A 775 28.89 -0.64 -15.69
CA TYR A 775 27.42 -0.56 -15.61
C TYR A 775 26.83 0.60 -16.42
N TYR A 776 27.55 1.71 -16.55
CA TYR A 776 27.21 2.75 -17.53
C TYR A 776 27.32 2.22 -18.95
N GLU A 777 28.36 1.43 -19.28
CA GLU A 777 28.49 0.80 -20.59
C GLU A 777 27.32 -0.17 -20.87
N LYS A 778 26.94 -1.01 -19.89
CA LYS A 778 25.76 -1.88 -20.02
C LYS A 778 24.48 -1.08 -20.27
N ALA A 779 24.30 0.05 -19.59
CA ALA A 779 23.16 0.93 -19.82
C ALA A 779 23.18 1.53 -21.24
N LEU A 780 24.34 2.03 -21.70
CA LEU A 780 24.55 2.56 -23.04
C LEU A 780 24.23 1.51 -24.12
N VAL A 781 24.75 0.29 -23.97
CA VAL A 781 24.46 -0.84 -24.88
C VAL A 781 22.96 -1.13 -24.93
N LYS A 782 22.27 -1.12 -23.80
CA LYS A 782 20.81 -1.35 -23.78
C LYS A 782 20.02 -0.21 -24.41
N PHE A 783 20.41 1.04 -24.21
CA PHE A 783 19.79 2.15 -24.94
C PHE A 783 20.06 2.08 -26.44
N GLN A 784 21.24 1.62 -26.85
CA GLN A 784 21.55 1.39 -28.27
C GLN A 784 20.68 0.26 -28.85
N GLU A 785 20.49 -0.84 -28.13
CA GLU A 785 19.57 -1.91 -28.54
C GLU A 785 18.13 -1.38 -28.71
N ILE A 786 17.69 -0.44 -27.88
CA ILE A 786 16.35 0.18 -28.00
C ILE A 786 16.24 0.99 -29.29
N ILE A 787 17.29 1.72 -29.67
CA ILE A 787 17.33 2.49 -30.92
C ILE A 787 17.24 1.56 -32.13
N GLU A 788 17.89 0.40 -32.07
CA GLU A 788 17.93 -0.56 -33.18
C GLU A 788 16.66 -1.40 -33.32
N LYS A 789 15.96 -1.68 -32.22
CA LYS A 789 14.86 -2.65 -32.18
C LYS A 789 13.46 -2.03 -32.24
N PHE A 790 13.31 -0.76 -31.86
CA PHE A 790 12.01 -0.10 -31.77
C PHE A 790 11.90 1.05 -32.75
N GLU A 791 10.66 1.46 -33.05
CA GLU A 791 10.37 2.58 -33.96
C GLU A 791 9.63 3.71 -33.20
N GLY A 792 9.49 4.87 -33.86
CA GLY A 792 8.79 6.02 -33.30
C GLY A 792 9.63 6.86 -32.34
N ILE A 793 8.99 7.54 -31.38
CA ILE A 793 9.65 8.51 -30.49
C ILE A 793 10.65 7.89 -29.51
N THR A 794 10.57 6.59 -29.26
CA THR A 794 11.35 5.91 -28.23
C THR A 794 12.85 5.83 -28.54
N PRO A 795 13.28 5.43 -29.74
CA PRO A 795 14.65 5.59 -30.19
C PRO A 795 15.22 7.01 -29.97
N VAL A 796 14.44 8.06 -30.21
CA VAL A 796 14.87 9.45 -29.97
C VAL A 796 15.08 9.73 -28.49
N HIS A 797 14.20 9.23 -27.62
CA HIS A 797 14.36 9.32 -26.17
C HIS A 797 15.57 8.52 -25.66
N ALA A 798 15.80 7.32 -26.18
CA ALA A 798 16.96 6.50 -25.87
C ALA A 798 18.26 7.21 -26.30
N GLN A 799 18.29 7.81 -27.49
CA GLN A 799 19.44 8.59 -27.97
C GLN A 799 19.69 9.82 -27.09
N TYR A 800 18.63 10.53 -26.69
CA TYR A 800 18.76 11.68 -25.80
C TYR A 800 19.33 11.24 -24.44
N ARG A 801 18.88 10.08 -23.96
CA ARG A 801 19.33 9.49 -22.69
C ARG A 801 20.79 9.06 -22.73
N ILE A 802 21.27 8.50 -23.85
CA ILE A 802 22.70 8.26 -24.09
C ILE A 802 23.51 9.54 -23.91
N GLY A 803 23.02 10.66 -24.48
CA GLY A 803 23.63 11.98 -24.25
C GLY A 803 23.69 12.33 -22.77
N ASN A 804 22.60 12.15 -22.03
CA ASN A 804 22.57 12.42 -20.59
C ASN A 804 23.56 11.54 -19.80
N LEU A 805 23.68 10.24 -20.13
CA LEU A 805 24.63 9.34 -19.48
C LEU A 805 26.08 9.79 -19.70
N PHE A 806 26.42 10.29 -20.88
CA PHE A 806 27.74 10.86 -21.12
C PHE A 806 27.96 12.17 -20.38
N GLU A 807 26.96 13.05 -20.31
CA GLU A 807 27.06 14.24 -19.46
C GLU A 807 27.26 13.88 -17.99
N GLU A 808 26.59 12.85 -17.50
CA GLU A 808 26.79 12.33 -16.15
C GLU A 808 28.20 11.76 -15.97
N LEU A 809 28.71 10.95 -16.89
CA LEU A 809 30.09 10.46 -16.83
C LEU A 809 31.11 11.62 -16.84
N ALA A 810 30.86 12.68 -17.62
CA ALA A 810 31.64 13.90 -17.61
C ALA A 810 31.57 14.63 -16.26
N LEU A 811 30.42 14.54 -15.58
CA LEU A 811 30.26 15.03 -14.20
C LEU A 811 31.02 14.16 -13.19
N LEU A 812 31.03 12.84 -13.35
CA LEU A 812 31.68 11.92 -12.40
C LEU A 812 33.22 11.90 -12.55
N TYR A 813 33.74 12.00 -13.78
CA TYR A 813 35.15 11.80 -14.10
C TYR A 813 35.81 13.03 -14.74
N GLU A 814 36.36 13.91 -13.90
CA GLU A 814 36.93 15.19 -14.33
C GLU A 814 38.08 15.07 -15.34
N LYS A 815 38.92 14.04 -15.21
CA LYS A 815 40.07 13.82 -16.12
C LYS A 815 39.64 13.42 -17.53
N GLU A 816 38.44 12.84 -17.66
CA GLU A 816 37.85 12.35 -18.92
C GLU A 816 36.69 13.26 -19.37
N GLN A 817 36.52 14.41 -18.71
CA GLN A 817 35.36 15.28 -18.87
C GLN A 817 35.22 15.80 -20.30
N GLU A 818 36.32 16.19 -20.94
CA GLU A 818 36.31 16.67 -22.33
C GLU A 818 35.87 15.55 -23.28
N GLU A 819 36.37 14.32 -23.09
CA GLU A 819 36.03 13.17 -23.92
C GLU A 819 34.53 12.83 -23.81
N TYR A 820 34.01 12.75 -22.59
CA TYR A 820 32.60 12.45 -22.38
C TYR A 820 31.68 13.58 -22.85
N ASN A 821 32.07 14.85 -22.68
CA ASN A 821 31.32 15.98 -23.25
C ASN A 821 31.27 15.94 -24.79
N LYS A 822 32.36 15.53 -25.47
CA LYS A 822 32.34 15.30 -26.92
C LYS A 822 31.35 14.19 -27.30
N LYS A 823 31.35 13.07 -26.57
CA LYS A 823 30.40 11.97 -26.78
C LYS A 823 28.95 12.39 -26.52
N ALA A 824 28.71 13.23 -25.51
CA ALA A 824 27.39 13.80 -25.25
C ALA A 824 26.92 14.71 -26.40
N ILE A 825 27.80 15.61 -26.87
CA ILE A 825 27.51 16.47 -28.03
C ILE A 825 27.21 15.63 -29.27
N ASP A 826 27.99 14.59 -29.55
CA ASP A 826 27.74 13.68 -30.68
C ASP A 826 26.36 13.01 -30.55
N ALA A 827 26.05 12.48 -29.37
CA ALA A 827 24.78 11.82 -29.10
C ALA A 827 23.58 12.76 -29.31
N TYR A 828 23.66 14.02 -28.87
CA TYR A 828 22.61 15.02 -29.13
C TYR A 828 22.59 15.46 -30.60
N THR A 829 23.74 15.59 -31.25
CA THR A 829 23.84 15.98 -32.65
C THR A 829 23.14 14.98 -33.57
N ARG A 830 23.18 13.68 -33.25
CA ARG A 830 22.41 12.64 -33.97
C ARG A 830 20.89 12.87 -33.97
N ILE A 831 20.36 13.60 -32.98
CA ILE A 831 18.94 13.99 -32.92
C ILE A 831 18.69 15.25 -33.76
N ILE A 832 19.63 16.19 -33.72
CA ILE A 832 19.51 17.51 -34.37
C ILE A 832 19.72 17.41 -35.88
N ASP A 833 20.76 16.68 -36.31
CA ASP A 833 21.12 16.49 -37.71
C ASP A 833 20.05 15.71 -38.46
N GLU A 834 19.58 16.28 -39.56
CA GLU A 834 18.42 15.75 -40.28
C GLU A 834 18.69 14.41 -40.94
N GLN A 835 19.87 14.22 -41.52
CA GLN A 835 20.22 12.99 -42.20
C GLN A 835 20.46 11.86 -41.20
N GLN A 836 21.17 12.13 -40.10
CA GLN A 836 21.40 11.14 -39.05
C GLN A 836 20.12 10.77 -38.30
N SER A 837 19.28 11.77 -37.99
CA SER A 837 17.99 11.57 -37.34
C SER A 837 17.06 10.72 -38.21
N ALA A 838 16.94 11.03 -39.50
CA ALA A 838 16.13 10.24 -40.43
C ALA A 838 16.65 8.80 -40.58
N ARG A 839 17.98 8.62 -40.58
CA ARG A 839 18.62 7.30 -40.66
C ARG A 839 18.39 6.45 -39.41
N LEU A 840 18.46 7.06 -38.22
CA LEU A 840 18.38 6.34 -36.95
C LEU A 840 16.94 6.13 -36.47
N PHE A 841 16.03 7.04 -36.78
CA PHE A 841 14.70 7.08 -36.18
C PHE A 841 13.55 7.11 -37.19
N GLY A 842 13.85 7.16 -38.50
CA GLY A 842 12.84 7.27 -39.56
C GLY A 842 12.25 8.68 -39.71
N ALA A 843 11.15 8.80 -40.45
CA ALA A 843 10.51 10.07 -40.80
C ALA A 843 9.60 10.62 -39.68
N ILE A 844 10.13 10.81 -38.48
CA ILE A 844 9.37 11.24 -37.29
C ILE A 844 9.76 12.65 -36.79
N ARG A 845 10.58 13.38 -37.55
CA ARG A 845 11.20 14.65 -37.15
C ARG A 845 10.19 15.70 -36.67
N GLU A 846 9.04 15.79 -37.32
CA GLU A 846 7.96 16.73 -36.96
C GLU A 846 7.35 16.41 -35.57
N LEU A 847 7.34 15.14 -35.17
CA LEU A 847 6.80 14.66 -33.89
C LEU A 847 7.78 14.84 -32.71
N VAL A 848 9.05 15.17 -32.99
CA VAL A 848 10.11 15.29 -31.97
C VAL A 848 10.77 16.68 -31.94
N SER A 849 10.10 17.70 -32.46
CA SER A 849 10.57 19.09 -32.48
C SER A 849 11.03 19.59 -31.11
N VAL A 850 10.25 19.33 -30.06
CA VAL A 850 10.62 19.68 -28.68
C VAL A 850 11.93 19.02 -28.24
N LYS A 851 12.15 17.73 -28.60
CA LYS A 851 13.38 17.01 -28.25
C LYS A 851 14.57 17.49 -29.07
N ILE A 852 14.36 17.90 -30.31
CA ILE A 852 15.38 18.54 -31.15
C ILE A 852 15.81 19.87 -30.54
N ASP A 853 14.87 20.70 -30.11
CA ASP A 853 15.19 21.99 -29.49
C ASP A 853 15.88 21.80 -28.13
N GLN A 854 15.43 20.86 -27.30
CA GLN A 854 16.14 20.47 -26.08
C GLN A 854 17.58 20.00 -26.38
N ALA A 855 17.77 19.15 -27.40
CA ALA A 855 19.09 18.69 -27.79
C ALA A 855 19.98 19.84 -28.28
N ARG A 856 19.43 20.79 -29.04
CA ARG A 856 20.14 22.02 -29.47
C ARG A 856 20.59 22.85 -28.28
N GLU A 857 19.67 23.15 -27.35
CA GLU A 857 19.99 23.88 -26.13
C GLU A 857 21.10 23.19 -25.32
N ARG A 858 21.07 21.85 -25.22
CA ARG A 858 22.14 21.10 -24.56
C ARG A 858 23.46 21.17 -25.30
N VAL A 859 23.49 21.05 -26.62
CA VAL A 859 24.71 21.17 -27.42
C VAL A 859 25.30 22.58 -27.30
N GLU A 860 24.49 23.63 -27.39
CA GLU A 860 24.92 25.01 -27.22
C GLU A 860 25.47 25.26 -25.82
N TYR A 861 24.78 24.76 -24.79
CA TYR A 861 25.24 24.82 -23.41
C TYR A 861 26.60 24.12 -23.23
N LEU A 862 26.73 22.88 -23.73
CA LEU A 862 27.95 22.09 -23.59
C LEU A 862 29.13 22.71 -24.36
N LYS A 863 28.87 23.31 -25.53
CA LYS A 863 29.87 24.10 -26.25
C LYS A 863 30.27 25.28 -25.38
N ARG A 864 29.35 26.19 -25.05
CA ARG A 864 29.65 27.41 -24.29
C ARG A 864 30.41 27.17 -22.98
N GLU A 865 30.07 26.11 -22.24
CA GLU A 865 30.66 25.83 -20.93
C GLU A 865 32.03 25.14 -21.01
N TRP A 866 32.37 24.45 -22.11
CA TRP A 866 33.53 23.55 -22.15
C TRP A 866 34.40 23.61 -23.41
N PHE A 867 33.95 24.28 -24.48
CA PHE A 867 34.64 24.44 -25.76
C PHE A 867 34.60 25.90 -26.21
#